data_AF-A0A3M3EUR1-F1
#
_entry.id   AF-A0A3M3EUR1-F1
#
_cell.length_a   1.000
_cell.length_b   1.000
_cell.length_c   1.000
_cell.angle_alpha   90.00
_cell.angle_beta   90.00
_cell.angle_gamma   90.00
#
_symmetry.space_group_name_H-M   'P 1'
#
loop_
_entity.id
_entity.type
_entity.pdbx_description
1 polymer ?
#
loop_
_entity_poly.entity_id
_entity_poly.type
_entity_poly.pdbx_seq_one_letter_code
_entity_poly.pdbx_strand_id
1 'polypeptide(L)'
;MKDSPAQIASRFCEQLLAGRQSEPLSDLGQYFAAGGSVCALARKGASGLVNEYGLEPEAAQALTLRLNGLATWVLRGFIEDQLTRQEPLPSHLRQGLLALVPGPTYEELFKPNFSNKCPADAIEAIHSPVAYAVWLKHWSERRLIPSENENAYALALRRKDLGLLRVDPVTTYRVVSSVEVVSAVLEKSIEDSLSEGVDLDEMLSRRRYPNGLPYHHPWVTLDEWTRDLKLSIGRVVQLCDPAFPYFLRALPWGGNSGAALTQAARLSPVLRQLMVEESLFPEGDTDDWFKENFGARGIEPQNLNQTAFFNQRTKLTQRGLEALLSVESFAPSLSDHVLILDTVITPGHSGSVFVNNGLADDSMSITYGGDASTNRIIGLIEDVTFNDRIDRLNRKIRLDNALQLPSHETDALLTAIIAAELNPEARVGGTSATEPPDYWMTSSTVRALGLFQMLREDYRCSAEEFAAFVGDISIFGRGTELSQFDRVFNRDVLSTPALRMDDGAFALVPQTEADALTVAQICGGLNIDLATYFNLAPLIASAQGLTALKRSRSVLSAFYRMARLPQLLGIAPNVAVEIFNRLSGEAGLAALLGSPAINARADSESPDALTQIQCLEGWVRWCANHNLDVAWTLARVKPVLAPTEPAEAQARLFDQIRSQLAPALFTEAALRMGGVSPLSNDRQWTQQLLELVDEQGVVIHRSESADPAYEDYAREVVERVVRRVLGKDDPQTVEQIVAVLLSSRAGQRGVVQESLAVFGELAPPLALPVLTWAGSTVQEVLVYVAGRSTADVPSSAGEEDEPGDPFLGMLNGFIGRSEVVKTLKLSAEFLTLYLVIGDGVENAPASAPLTPSALYYLTIYNRAVALSEEPESQLLDYLQRVNELPGDLSSDGLRLVQAHAAELLAELFGWSAEEVLACAKRVNGGQGYIRSLQHLDLFTRLREFSLQSTLDASTTLKMGTLLPDASFSAYRDLADQVTARLADPDRTSPLYGLHAAGDRVEVQSTVGTTELVANSNETTQLTVTVTLGQEPQMYVNVYWGATLCRVEPQKSTTNEQGQATVTVHAGHAMGRDVISYRLDAREPQPAATITLGNDPSSFELARPQGDFIIQEEKVGVDVTLRALMYDRHGNPAAHEAVTWNLDPLLPVAGKTNAEGITEVTFTSATPLEIEEPIVRRGSIDLGFRPIKFVP
;
A
#
# COMPACT_ATOMS: atom_id res chain seq x y z
N MET A 1 57.97 -48.90 -59.99
CA MET A 1 57.71 -47.58 -60.62
C MET A 1 58.67 -46.58 -59.99
N LYS A 2 59.35 -45.74 -60.79
CA LYS A 2 60.47 -44.86 -60.36
C LYS A 2 60.13 -43.36 -60.32
N ASP A 3 58.88 -42.98 -60.57
CA ASP A 3 58.45 -41.57 -60.59
C ASP A 3 57.80 -41.18 -59.25
N SER A 4 58.06 -39.96 -58.76
CA SER A 4 57.42 -39.46 -57.52
C SER A 4 55.92 -39.18 -57.77
N PRO A 5 55.03 -39.31 -56.76
CA PRO A 5 53.61 -39.03 -56.93
C PRO A 5 53.31 -37.63 -57.48
N ALA A 6 54.12 -36.63 -57.12
CA ALA A 6 54.04 -35.27 -57.63
C ALA A 6 54.38 -35.20 -59.14
N GLN A 7 55.39 -35.94 -59.60
CA GLN A 7 55.75 -36.02 -61.02
C GLN A 7 54.68 -36.73 -61.85
N ILE A 8 54.03 -37.74 -61.27
CA ILE A 8 52.89 -38.45 -61.89
C ILE A 8 51.70 -37.50 -62.03
N ALA A 9 51.37 -36.73 -60.98
CA ALA A 9 50.27 -35.77 -61.00
C ALA A 9 50.52 -34.59 -61.96
N SER A 10 51.75 -34.06 -62.02
CA SER A 10 52.14 -33.01 -62.97
C SER A 10 52.02 -33.50 -64.41
N ARG A 11 52.62 -34.67 -64.73
CA ARG A 11 52.50 -35.28 -66.07
C ARG A 11 51.06 -35.57 -66.45
N PHE A 12 50.24 -36.02 -65.51
CA PHE A 12 48.83 -36.28 -65.76
C PHE A 12 48.07 -34.98 -66.10
N CYS A 13 48.32 -33.88 -65.41
CA CYS A 13 47.73 -32.57 -65.74
C CYS A 13 48.25 -32.04 -67.09
N GLU A 14 49.55 -32.16 -67.36
CA GLU A 14 50.16 -31.79 -68.64
C GLU A 14 49.58 -32.60 -69.81
N GLN A 15 49.41 -33.92 -69.65
CA GLN A 15 48.79 -34.80 -70.64
C GLN A 15 47.31 -34.46 -70.89
N LEU A 16 46.57 -34.05 -69.86
CA LEU A 16 45.17 -33.66 -69.99
C LEU A 16 44.98 -32.31 -70.71
N LEU A 17 45.96 -31.42 -70.60
CA LEU A 17 45.97 -30.11 -71.24
C LEU A 17 46.65 -30.13 -72.63
N ALA A 18 47.28 -31.26 -73.00
CA ALA A 18 47.97 -31.43 -74.26
C ALA A 18 47.04 -31.20 -75.46
N GLY A 19 47.42 -30.24 -76.32
CA GLY A 19 46.67 -29.87 -77.53
C GLY A 19 45.64 -28.74 -77.35
N ARG A 20 45.47 -28.20 -76.13
CA ARG A 20 44.59 -27.04 -75.85
C ARG A 20 45.32 -25.77 -75.40
N GLN A 21 46.60 -25.87 -75.07
CA GLN A 21 47.52 -24.74 -74.82
C GLN A 21 48.93 -25.08 -75.33
N SER A 22 49.70 -24.06 -75.75
CA SER A 22 51.03 -24.23 -76.38
C SER A 22 52.23 -24.07 -75.42
N GLU A 23 52.05 -23.57 -74.20
CA GLU A 23 53.15 -23.34 -73.24
C GLU A 23 53.07 -24.29 -72.01
N PRO A 24 54.21 -24.77 -71.47
CA PRO A 24 54.24 -25.59 -70.26
C PRO A 24 53.94 -24.73 -69.01
N LEU A 25 52.90 -25.10 -68.25
CA LEU A 25 52.45 -24.41 -67.03
C LEU A 25 53.43 -24.64 -65.85
N SER A 26 54.42 -23.76 -65.68
CA SER A 26 55.41 -23.83 -64.59
C SER A 26 54.77 -23.82 -63.20
N ASP A 27 53.68 -23.09 -63.03
CA ASP A 27 53.10 -22.78 -61.72
C ASP A 27 52.27 -23.94 -61.15
N LEU A 28 51.58 -24.69 -62.03
CA LEU A 28 50.95 -25.96 -61.69
C LEU A 28 52.00 -27.03 -61.36
N GLY A 29 53.10 -27.06 -62.12
CA GLY A 29 54.23 -27.94 -61.83
C GLY A 29 54.87 -27.65 -60.47
N GLN A 30 55.05 -26.37 -60.12
CA GLN A 30 55.51 -25.94 -58.80
C GLN A 30 54.51 -26.29 -57.68
N TYR A 31 53.21 -26.13 -57.92
CA TYR A 31 52.17 -26.52 -56.97
C TYR A 31 52.24 -28.00 -56.60
N PHE A 32 52.39 -28.89 -57.59
CA PHE A 32 52.54 -30.33 -57.31
C PHE A 32 53.91 -30.68 -56.71
N ALA A 33 54.98 -29.99 -57.13
CA ALA A 33 56.30 -30.15 -56.54
C ALA A 33 56.34 -29.77 -55.05
N ALA A 34 55.52 -28.79 -54.65
CA ALA A 34 55.31 -28.41 -53.26
C ALA A 34 54.37 -29.35 -52.47
N GLY A 35 53.93 -30.47 -53.06
CA GLY A 35 53.03 -31.43 -52.42
C GLY A 35 51.54 -31.10 -52.57
N GLY A 36 51.17 -30.26 -53.54
CA GLY A 36 49.78 -29.88 -53.82
C GLY A 36 48.88 -31.05 -54.22
N SER A 37 47.60 -30.99 -53.85
CA SER A 37 46.62 -32.04 -54.10
C SER A 37 45.70 -31.70 -55.26
N VAL A 38 45.46 -32.69 -56.13
CA VAL A 38 44.48 -32.62 -57.24
C VAL A 38 43.07 -32.29 -56.72
N CYS A 39 42.69 -32.79 -55.54
CA CYS A 39 41.38 -32.51 -54.92
C CYS A 39 41.28 -31.07 -54.42
N ALA A 40 42.39 -30.46 -54.00
CA ALA A 40 42.41 -29.05 -53.59
C ALA A 40 42.31 -28.11 -54.80
N LEU A 41 42.88 -28.49 -55.96
CA LEU A 41 42.66 -27.78 -57.23
C LEU A 41 41.22 -27.88 -57.71
N ALA A 42 40.61 -29.06 -57.61
CA ALA A 42 39.19 -29.26 -57.96
C ALA A 42 38.25 -28.33 -57.17
N ARG A 43 38.58 -28.04 -55.90
CA ARG A 43 37.81 -27.14 -55.03
C ARG A 43 37.86 -25.67 -55.45
N LYS A 44 38.92 -25.23 -56.14
CA LYS A 44 39.08 -23.84 -56.62
C LYS A 44 38.19 -23.51 -57.83
N GLY A 45 37.76 -24.53 -58.58
CA GLY A 45 36.89 -24.38 -59.75
C GLY A 45 37.55 -23.63 -60.92
N ALA A 46 36.78 -23.41 -61.99
CA ALA A 46 37.33 -22.81 -63.21
C ALA A 46 37.82 -21.36 -63.01
N SER A 47 37.08 -20.55 -62.25
CA SER A 47 37.47 -19.15 -61.96
C SER A 47 38.73 -19.05 -61.11
N GLY A 48 38.89 -19.89 -60.09
CA GLY A 48 40.12 -19.92 -59.28
C GLY A 48 41.34 -20.41 -60.07
N LEU A 49 41.14 -21.34 -61.00
CA LEU A 49 42.19 -21.83 -61.91
C LEU A 49 42.65 -20.76 -62.92
N VAL A 50 41.72 -19.93 -63.41
CA VAL A 50 42.05 -18.78 -64.26
C VAL A 50 42.79 -17.71 -63.46
N ASN A 51 42.27 -17.33 -62.30
CA ASN A 51 42.78 -16.20 -61.52
C ASN A 51 44.13 -16.48 -60.83
N GLU A 52 44.35 -17.69 -60.32
CA GLU A 52 45.55 -18.01 -59.52
C GLU A 52 46.66 -18.70 -60.30
N TYR A 53 46.32 -19.41 -61.39
CA TYR A 53 47.27 -20.19 -62.20
C TYR A 53 47.32 -19.75 -63.67
N GLY A 54 46.66 -18.64 -64.02
CA GLY A 54 46.73 -18.02 -65.34
C GLY A 54 46.20 -18.88 -66.49
N LEU A 55 45.33 -19.85 -66.21
CA LEU A 55 44.79 -20.75 -67.24
C LEU A 55 43.79 -20.01 -68.14
N GLU A 56 43.77 -20.36 -69.44
CA GLU A 56 42.73 -19.90 -70.36
C GLU A 56 41.34 -20.40 -69.89
N PRO A 57 40.26 -19.60 -70.00
CA PRO A 57 38.95 -19.96 -69.46
C PRO A 57 38.42 -21.32 -69.95
N GLU A 58 38.62 -21.66 -71.23
CA GLU A 58 38.21 -22.95 -71.80
C GLU A 58 39.06 -24.11 -71.26
N ALA A 59 40.37 -23.89 -71.09
CA ALA A 59 41.29 -24.88 -70.54
C ALA A 59 41.00 -25.12 -69.05
N ALA A 60 40.71 -24.06 -68.29
CA ALA A 60 40.33 -24.13 -66.89
C ALA A 60 39.00 -24.90 -66.68
N GLN A 61 38.00 -24.68 -67.55
CA GLN A 61 36.75 -25.46 -67.51
C GLN A 61 36.97 -26.94 -67.82
N ALA A 62 37.75 -27.24 -68.86
CA ALA A 62 38.07 -28.61 -69.24
C ALA A 62 38.84 -29.35 -68.13
N LEU A 63 39.83 -28.69 -67.54
CA LEU A 63 40.60 -29.20 -66.41
C LEU A 63 39.69 -29.43 -65.21
N THR A 64 38.83 -28.46 -64.87
CA THR A 64 37.86 -28.57 -63.77
C THR A 64 36.94 -29.78 -63.92
N LEU A 65 36.40 -30.03 -65.11
CA LEU A 65 35.54 -31.20 -65.37
C LEU A 65 36.26 -32.52 -65.10
N ARG A 66 37.53 -32.62 -65.50
CA ARG A 66 38.36 -33.82 -65.29
C ARG A 66 38.80 -33.98 -63.84
N LEU A 67 39.20 -32.88 -63.19
CA LEU A 67 39.52 -32.82 -61.77
C LEU A 67 38.31 -33.23 -60.92
N ASN A 68 37.11 -32.77 -61.28
CA ASN A 68 35.86 -33.18 -60.62
C ASN A 68 35.56 -34.65 -60.86
N GLY A 69 35.79 -35.17 -62.07
CA GLY A 69 35.68 -36.61 -62.36
C GLY A 69 36.60 -37.47 -61.50
N LEU A 70 37.86 -37.05 -61.31
CA LEU A 70 38.83 -37.71 -60.43
C LEU A 70 38.43 -37.61 -58.96
N ALA A 71 38.05 -36.42 -58.50
CA ALA A 71 37.59 -36.22 -57.13
C ALA A 71 36.36 -37.08 -56.83
N THR A 72 35.43 -37.19 -57.79
CA THR A 72 34.25 -38.06 -57.70
C THR A 72 34.63 -39.53 -57.68
N TRP A 73 35.62 -39.94 -58.49
CA TRP A 73 36.11 -41.32 -58.49
C TRP A 73 36.78 -41.69 -57.17
N VAL A 74 37.63 -40.81 -56.61
CA VAL A 74 38.24 -40.98 -55.29
C VAL A 74 37.17 -41.02 -54.20
N LEU A 75 36.19 -40.11 -54.24
CA LEU A 75 35.07 -40.07 -53.30
C LEU A 75 34.19 -41.33 -53.39
N ARG A 76 33.91 -41.82 -54.60
CA ARG A 76 33.12 -43.02 -54.81
C ARG A 76 33.85 -44.26 -54.35
N GLY A 77 35.14 -44.40 -54.67
CA GLY A 77 35.98 -45.46 -54.13
C GLY A 77 36.05 -45.41 -52.60
N PHE A 78 36.08 -44.21 -52.02
CA PHE A 78 36.01 -44.00 -50.57
C PHE A 78 34.66 -44.44 -49.97
N ILE A 79 33.53 -44.01 -50.55
CA ILE A 79 32.18 -44.39 -50.10
C ILE A 79 31.98 -45.90 -50.25
N GLU A 80 32.43 -46.50 -51.35
CA GLU A 80 32.33 -47.93 -51.60
C GLU A 80 33.18 -48.72 -50.59
N ASP A 81 34.42 -48.32 -50.28
CA ASP A 81 35.25 -48.96 -49.24
C ASP A 81 34.64 -48.82 -47.83
N GLN A 82 34.03 -47.66 -47.50
CA GLN A 82 33.34 -47.42 -46.22
C GLN A 82 32.05 -48.24 -46.06
N LEU A 83 31.27 -48.41 -47.13
CA LEU A 83 29.99 -49.14 -47.10
C LEU A 83 30.17 -50.66 -47.25
N THR A 84 31.26 -51.14 -47.86
CA THR A 84 31.49 -52.58 -48.14
C THR A 84 32.41 -53.29 -47.13
N ARG A 85 33.14 -52.59 -46.27
CA ARG A 85 33.94 -53.21 -45.20
C ARG A 85 33.07 -53.73 -44.05
N GLN A 86 32.53 -54.93 -44.21
CA GLN A 86 32.21 -55.84 -43.11
C GLN A 86 33.32 -56.91 -43.04
N GLU A 87 34.11 -56.90 -41.97
CA GLU A 87 35.19 -57.85 -41.60
C GLU A 87 36.24 -58.22 -42.68
N PRO A 88 37.55 -58.30 -42.36
CA PRO A 88 38.54 -58.70 -43.35
C PRO A 88 38.30 -60.15 -43.79
N LEU A 89 37.94 -60.36 -45.07
CA LEU A 89 37.93 -61.68 -45.70
C LEU A 89 39.27 -62.40 -45.46
N PRO A 90 39.28 -63.68 -45.06
CA PRO A 90 40.49 -64.39 -44.71
C PRO A 90 41.48 -64.47 -45.89
N SER A 91 42.76 -64.40 -45.56
CA SER A 91 43.90 -64.15 -46.47
C SER A 91 43.97 -65.03 -47.72
N HIS A 92 43.31 -66.18 -47.73
CA HIS A 92 43.28 -67.12 -48.85
C HIS A 92 42.32 -66.73 -50.00
N LEU A 93 41.45 -65.72 -49.82
CA LEU A 93 40.50 -65.25 -50.85
C LEU A 93 40.91 -63.96 -51.57
N ARG A 94 42.11 -63.42 -51.29
CA ARG A 94 42.67 -62.29 -52.05
C ARG A 94 43.38 -62.80 -53.32
N GLN A 95 42.69 -62.82 -54.46
CA GLN A 95 43.32 -63.13 -55.76
C GLN A 95 43.43 -61.88 -56.66
N GLY A 96 44.66 -61.54 -57.04
CA GLY A 96 44.98 -60.47 -58.00
C GLY A 96 46.29 -59.72 -57.68
N LEU A 97 47.03 -59.31 -58.72
CA LEU A 97 48.31 -58.56 -58.60
C LEU A 97 48.19 -57.22 -57.85
N LEU A 98 46.98 -56.66 -57.73
CA LEU A 98 46.70 -55.42 -57.00
C LEU A 98 46.60 -55.61 -55.46
N ALA A 99 46.57 -56.85 -54.96
CA ALA A 99 46.58 -57.14 -53.51
C ALA A 99 48.00 -57.14 -52.90
N LEU A 100 49.05 -57.03 -53.73
CA LEU A 100 50.47 -57.12 -53.33
C LEU A 100 51.11 -55.76 -53.01
N VAL A 101 50.41 -54.65 -53.22
CA VAL A 101 50.87 -53.31 -52.84
C VAL A 101 49.95 -52.78 -51.73
N PRO A 102 50.44 -52.55 -50.49
CA PRO A 102 49.64 -51.86 -49.48
C PRO A 102 49.47 -50.41 -49.93
N GLY A 103 48.36 -50.12 -50.61
CA GLY A 103 47.92 -48.74 -50.79
C GLY A 103 47.58 -48.13 -49.43
N PRO A 104 47.65 -46.79 -49.28
CA PRO A 104 47.35 -46.16 -48.01
C PRO A 104 45.90 -46.47 -47.63
N THR A 105 45.72 -47.20 -46.52
CA THR A 105 44.38 -47.53 -46.04
C THR A 105 43.84 -46.38 -45.19
N TYR A 106 42.52 -46.21 -45.16
CA TYR A 106 41.87 -45.15 -44.39
C TYR A 106 42.23 -45.19 -42.89
N GLU A 107 42.34 -46.40 -42.33
CA GLU A 107 42.77 -46.63 -40.95
C GLU A 107 44.19 -46.12 -40.67
N GLU A 108 45.10 -46.28 -41.62
CA GLU A 108 46.48 -45.81 -41.49
C GLU A 108 46.61 -44.30 -41.67
N LEU A 109 45.81 -43.71 -42.58
CA LEU A 109 45.86 -42.27 -42.89
C LEU A 109 45.17 -41.40 -41.83
N PHE A 110 44.01 -41.83 -41.33
CA PHE A 110 43.14 -41.00 -40.48
C PHE A 110 42.95 -41.56 -39.06
N LYS A 111 43.44 -42.77 -38.78
CA LYS A 111 43.31 -43.49 -37.48
C LYS A 111 41.92 -43.32 -36.84
N PRO A 112 40.83 -43.66 -37.54
CA PRO A 112 39.48 -43.43 -37.05
C PRO A 112 39.16 -44.41 -35.94
N ASN A 113 38.59 -43.92 -34.83
CA ASN A 113 38.13 -44.77 -33.74
C ASN A 113 36.76 -45.37 -34.08
N PHE A 114 36.74 -46.37 -34.96
CA PHE A 114 35.51 -47.04 -35.41
C PHE A 114 34.74 -47.75 -34.30
N SER A 115 35.38 -48.06 -33.17
CA SER A 115 34.73 -48.54 -31.94
C SER A 115 33.79 -47.49 -31.33
N ASN A 116 33.98 -46.21 -31.65
CA ASN A 116 33.13 -45.07 -31.30
C ASN A 116 32.37 -44.56 -32.53
N LYS A 117 31.68 -45.43 -33.27
CA LYS A 117 30.68 -44.95 -34.26
C LYS A 117 29.64 -44.11 -33.51
N CYS A 118 29.47 -42.86 -33.93
CA CYS A 118 28.48 -41.99 -33.34
C CYS A 118 27.06 -42.47 -33.72
N PRO A 119 26.07 -42.34 -32.81
CA PRO A 119 24.67 -42.51 -33.14
C PRO A 119 24.25 -41.64 -34.35
N ALA A 120 23.21 -42.05 -35.07
CA ALA A 120 22.70 -41.28 -36.23
C ALA A 120 22.31 -39.84 -35.84
N ASP A 121 21.75 -39.66 -34.64
CA ASP A 121 21.30 -38.36 -34.13
C ASP A 121 22.38 -37.59 -33.35
N ALA A 122 23.64 -38.04 -33.40
CA ALA A 122 24.73 -37.38 -32.71
C ALA A 122 25.17 -36.09 -33.44
N ILE A 123 25.71 -35.12 -32.69
CA ILE A 123 26.16 -33.84 -33.26
C ILE A 123 27.33 -34.04 -34.25
N GLU A 124 28.17 -35.05 -34.00
CA GLU A 124 29.32 -35.43 -34.82
C GLU A 124 28.94 -36.31 -36.03
N ALA A 125 27.67 -36.66 -36.20
CA ALA A 125 27.21 -37.40 -37.37
C ALA A 125 27.37 -36.56 -38.65
N ILE A 126 27.82 -37.17 -39.74
CA ILE A 126 28.06 -36.49 -41.02
C ILE A 126 26.78 -35.86 -41.64
N HIS A 127 25.61 -36.35 -41.23
CA HIS A 127 24.30 -35.90 -41.68
C HIS A 127 23.58 -35.03 -40.63
N SER A 128 24.27 -34.64 -39.56
CA SER A 128 23.69 -33.78 -38.54
C SER A 128 23.41 -32.37 -39.08
N PRO A 129 22.44 -31.63 -38.52
CA PRO A 129 22.21 -30.23 -38.85
C PRO A 129 23.48 -29.37 -38.64
N VAL A 130 24.31 -29.73 -37.67
CA VAL A 130 25.61 -29.12 -37.38
C VAL A 130 26.58 -29.33 -38.55
N ALA A 131 26.72 -30.56 -39.03
CA ALA A 131 27.58 -30.86 -40.17
C ALA A 131 27.14 -30.08 -41.42
N TYR A 132 25.83 -29.94 -41.62
CA TYR A 132 25.27 -29.11 -42.68
C TYR A 132 25.58 -27.62 -42.49
N ALA A 133 25.42 -27.07 -41.28
CA ALA A 133 25.73 -25.68 -40.98
C ALA A 133 27.22 -25.34 -41.17
N VAL A 134 28.13 -26.23 -40.72
CA VAL A 134 29.58 -26.09 -40.94
C VAL A 134 29.92 -26.13 -42.42
N TRP A 135 29.29 -27.04 -43.17
CA TRP A 135 29.44 -27.11 -44.61
C TRP A 135 28.96 -25.82 -45.29
N LEU A 136 27.78 -25.31 -44.92
CA LEU A 136 27.22 -24.05 -45.45
C LEU A 136 28.14 -22.86 -45.15
N LYS A 137 28.67 -22.76 -43.93
CA LYS A 137 29.61 -21.69 -43.56
C LYS A 137 30.83 -21.71 -44.49
N HIS A 138 31.51 -22.85 -44.60
CA HIS A 138 32.68 -22.97 -45.46
C HIS A 138 32.36 -22.79 -46.95
N TRP A 139 31.18 -23.22 -47.38
CA TRP A 139 30.71 -23.00 -48.74
C TRP A 139 30.54 -21.49 -49.01
N SER A 140 29.89 -20.78 -48.07
CA SER A 140 29.64 -19.33 -48.18
C SER A 140 30.95 -18.54 -48.19
N GLU A 141 31.90 -18.84 -47.29
CA GLU A 141 33.21 -18.19 -47.20
C GLU A 141 34.06 -18.35 -48.48
N ARG A 142 33.94 -19.50 -49.15
CA ARG A 142 34.77 -19.84 -50.32
C ARG A 142 34.16 -19.45 -51.65
N ARG A 143 32.82 -19.37 -51.75
CA ARG A 143 32.12 -19.14 -53.03
C ARG A 143 31.46 -17.79 -53.15
N LEU A 144 31.10 -17.15 -52.03
CA LEU A 144 30.64 -15.77 -52.04
C LEU A 144 31.88 -14.86 -52.06
N ILE A 145 32.61 -14.90 -53.17
CA ILE A 145 33.68 -13.93 -53.44
C ILE A 145 32.98 -12.66 -53.94
N PRO A 146 33.28 -11.49 -53.37
CA PRO A 146 32.84 -10.21 -53.90
C PRO A 146 33.13 -10.08 -55.40
N SER A 147 32.11 -9.79 -56.21
CA SER A 147 32.32 -9.39 -57.61
C SER A 147 33.08 -8.05 -57.69
N GLU A 148 32.95 -7.21 -56.65
CA GLU A 148 33.63 -5.92 -56.49
C GLU A 148 34.12 -5.77 -55.04
N ASN A 149 35.42 -5.55 -54.85
CA ASN A 149 36.07 -5.59 -53.53
C ASN A 149 35.67 -4.45 -52.58
N GLU A 150 35.06 -3.36 -53.06
CA GLU A 150 34.81 -2.16 -52.23
C GLU A 150 33.46 -2.20 -51.46
N ASN A 151 32.47 -2.98 -51.90
CA ASN A 151 31.11 -2.95 -51.33
C ASN A 151 30.58 -4.28 -50.77
N ALA A 152 31.38 -5.34 -50.79
CA ALA A 152 30.93 -6.65 -50.33
C ALA A 152 31.37 -6.94 -48.89
N TYR A 153 30.45 -6.76 -47.95
CA TYR A 153 30.66 -7.14 -46.56
C TYR A 153 30.66 -8.66 -46.40
N ALA A 154 31.83 -9.26 -46.17
CA ALA A 154 31.98 -10.69 -45.88
C ALA A 154 31.14 -11.12 -44.66
N LEU A 155 30.67 -12.38 -44.64
CA LEU A 155 29.88 -12.93 -43.54
C LEU A 155 30.59 -12.78 -42.19
N ALA A 156 31.91 -12.98 -42.16
CA ALA A 156 32.75 -12.81 -40.98
C ALA A 156 32.75 -11.38 -40.40
N LEU A 157 32.53 -10.36 -41.24
CA LEU A 157 32.43 -8.96 -40.80
C LEU A 157 31.02 -8.62 -40.29
N ARG A 158 29.97 -9.21 -40.88
CA ARG A 158 28.57 -8.97 -40.47
C ARG A 158 28.19 -9.70 -39.18
N ARG A 159 28.76 -10.89 -38.96
CA ARG A 159 28.42 -11.81 -37.86
C ARG A 159 29.69 -12.43 -37.27
N LYS A 160 30.43 -11.63 -36.48
CA LYS A 160 31.66 -12.06 -35.79
C LYS A 160 31.41 -13.22 -34.81
N ASP A 161 30.20 -13.27 -34.25
CA ASP A 161 29.73 -14.28 -33.31
C ASP A 161 29.73 -15.70 -33.89
N LEU A 162 29.41 -15.88 -35.17
CA LEU A 162 29.39 -17.20 -35.85
C LEU A 162 30.79 -17.84 -35.96
N GLY A 163 31.85 -17.05 -35.80
CA GLY A 163 33.23 -17.55 -35.69
C GLY A 163 33.56 -18.16 -34.33
N LEU A 164 32.95 -17.61 -33.28
CA LEU A 164 33.22 -17.93 -31.87
C LEU A 164 32.21 -18.92 -31.28
N LEU A 165 31.08 -19.16 -31.96
CA LEU A 165 30.03 -20.06 -31.52
C LEU A 165 30.57 -21.49 -31.33
N ARG A 166 30.44 -21.99 -30.09
CA ARG A 166 30.82 -23.36 -29.74
C ARG A 166 29.73 -24.32 -30.21
N VAL A 167 30.14 -25.38 -30.88
CA VAL A 167 29.25 -26.46 -31.31
C VAL A 167 29.23 -27.51 -30.21
N ASP A 168 28.17 -27.53 -29.41
CA ASP A 168 27.95 -28.50 -28.35
C ASP A 168 26.47 -28.90 -28.28
N PRO A 169 26.08 -29.92 -27.49
CA PRO A 169 24.68 -30.33 -27.39
C PRO A 169 23.76 -29.22 -26.86
N VAL A 170 24.26 -28.31 -26.01
CA VAL A 170 23.45 -27.22 -25.46
C VAL A 170 23.15 -26.20 -26.55
N THR A 171 24.13 -25.74 -27.31
CA THR A 171 23.93 -24.78 -28.40
C THR A 171 23.14 -25.35 -29.58
N THR A 172 23.18 -26.67 -29.78
CA THR A 172 22.49 -27.33 -30.90
C THR A 172 21.03 -27.67 -30.58
N TYR A 173 20.73 -28.09 -29.34
CA TYR A 173 19.41 -28.61 -28.97
C TYR A 173 18.61 -27.70 -28.02
N ARG A 174 19.22 -26.68 -27.39
CA ARG A 174 18.48 -25.73 -26.56
C ARG A 174 17.55 -24.90 -27.44
N VAL A 175 16.26 -24.90 -27.07
CA VAL A 175 15.27 -24.02 -27.67
C VAL A 175 15.46 -22.62 -27.10
N VAL A 176 15.65 -21.63 -27.98
CA VAL A 176 15.79 -20.20 -27.64
C VAL A 176 14.90 -19.36 -28.56
N SER A 177 14.46 -18.20 -28.07
CA SER A 177 13.65 -17.28 -28.88
C SER A 177 14.52 -16.64 -29.98
N SER A 178 13.96 -16.47 -31.18
CA SER A 178 14.66 -15.73 -32.23
C SER A 178 14.92 -14.28 -31.85
N VAL A 179 14.06 -13.68 -31.01
CA VAL A 179 14.24 -12.31 -30.52
C VAL A 179 15.45 -12.21 -29.58
N GLU A 180 15.59 -13.15 -28.65
CA GLU A 180 16.74 -13.24 -27.74
C GLU A 180 18.06 -13.29 -28.52
N VAL A 181 18.10 -14.12 -29.57
CA VAL A 181 19.28 -14.21 -30.45
C VAL A 181 19.55 -12.90 -31.20
N VAL A 182 18.51 -12.23 -31.69
CA VAL A 182 18.66 -10.95 -32.39
C VAL A 182 19.12 -9.84 -31.45
N SER A 183 18.51 -9.71 -30.27
CA SER A 183 18.90 -8.72 -29.26
C SER A 183 20.33 -8.93 -28.80
N ALA A 184 20.73 -10.16 -28.46
CA ALA A 184 22.10 -10.45 -28.04
C ALA A 184 23.14 -10.13 -29.12
N VAL A 185 22.79 -10.32 -30.40
CA VAL A 185 23.67 -9.95 -31.53
C VAL A 185 23.76 -8.42 -31.67
N LEU A 186 22.66 -7.71 -31.51
CA LEU A 186 22.62 -6.24 -31.59
C LEU A 186 23.34 -5.59 -30.41
N GLU A 187 23.07 -6.03 -29.18
CA GLU A 187 23.73 -5.58 -27.95
C GLU A 187 25.23 -5.73 -28.07
N LYS A 188 25.71 -6.93 -28.40
CA LYS A 188 27.14 -7.19 -28.60
C LYS A 188 27.76 -6.32 -29.69
N SER A 189 27.03 -6.08 -30.78
CA SER A 189 27.51 -5.20 -31.84
C SER A 189 27.63 -3.74 -31.39
N ILE A 190 26.77 -3.28 -30.47
CA ILE A 190 26.83 -1.93 -29.90
C ILE A 190 27.94 -1.88 -28.85
N GLU A 191 28.05 -2.87 -27.96
CA GLU A 191 29.12 -3.00 -26.96
C GLU A 191 30.52 -2.99 -27.60
N ASP A 192 30.71 -3.72 -28.69
CA ASP A 192 31.95 -3.72 -29.49
C ASP A 192 32.34 -2.31 -29.99
N SER A 193 31.37 -1.39 -30.10
CA SER A 193 31.58 0.00 -30.54
C SER A 193 31.75 1.00 -29.40
N LEU A 194 31.48 0.57 -28.16
CA LEU A 194 31.61 1.39 -26.95
C LEU A 194 33.02 1.29 -26.35
N SER A 195 33.42 2.32 -25.60
CA SER A 195 34.64 2.28 -24.79
C SER A 195 34.47 1.40 -23.55
N GLU A 196 35.53 0.78 -23.07
CA GLU A 196 35.51 -0.08 -21.88
C GLU A 196 34.91 0.64 -20.65
N GLY A 197 33.92 0.01 -20.00
CA GLY A 197 33.31 0.50 -18.75
C GLY A 197 32.04 1.34 -18.89
N VAL A 198 31.50 1.53 -20.10
CA VAL A 198 30.24 2.25 -20.33
C VAL A 198 29.05 1.29 -20.31
N ASP A 199 28.03 1.58 -19.49
CA ASP A 199 26.77 0.83 -19.43
C ASP A 199 25.91 1.12 -20.67
N LEU A 200 25.52 0.07 -21.39
CA LEU A 200 24.70 0.15 -22.60
C LEU A 200 23.32 0.74 -22.30
N ASP A 201 22.65 0.28 -21.24
CA ASP A 201 21.29 0.69 -20.91
C ASP A 201 21.25 2.16 -20.50
N GLU A 202 22.26 2.60 -19.75
CA GLU A 202 22.40 4.01 -19.38
C GLU A 202 22.60 4.88 -20.63
N MET A 203 23.41 4.43 -21.60
CA MET A 203 23.61 5.15 -22.85
C MET A 203 22.34 5.23 -23.70
N LEU A 204 21.58 4.14 -23.82
CA LEU A 204 20.30 4.12 -24.55
C LEU A 204 19.26 5.04 -23.89
N SER A 205 19.32 5.20 -22.56
CA SER A 205 18.46 6.12 -21.84
C SER A 205 18.78 7.59 -22.13
N ARG A 206 20.03 7.93 -22.49
CA ARG A 206 20.48 9.32 -22.72
C ARG A 206 20.36 9.75 -24.19
N ARG A 207 20.35 8.82 -25.14
CA ARG A 207 20.26 9.13 -26.58
C ARG A 207 18.82 9.49 -26.99
N ARG A 208 18.67 10.47 -27.89
CA ARG A 208 17.35 10.88 -28.42
C ARG A 208 17.10 10.41 -29.86
N TYR A 209 18.15 10.18 -30.65
CA TYR A 209 18.07 9.64 -32.01
C TYR A 209 18.67 8.23 -32.08
N PRO A 210 18.06 7.27 -32.81
CA PRO A 210 16.84 7.38 -33.64
C PRO A 210 15.54 7.58 -32.83
N ASN A 211 14.43 7.96 -33.50
CA ASN A 211 13.13 8.32 -32.88
C ASN A 211 12.35 7.13 -32.23
N GLY A 212 13.05 6.26 -31.50
CA GLY A 212 12.49 5.33 -30.52
C GLY A 212 13.29 5.31 -29.20
N LEU A 213 14.33 6.14 -29.09
CA LEU A 213 15.06 6.45 -27.87
C LEU A 213 14.59 7.82 -27.37
N PRO A 214 14.65 8.17 -26.08
CA PRO A 214 15.36 7.48 -25.00
C PRO A 214 14.65 6.21 -24.54
N TYR A 215 15.41 5.12 -24.39
CA TYR A 215 14.92 3.86 -23.83
C TYR A 215 15.49 3.64 -22.44
N HIS A 216 14.66 3.76 -21.41
CA HIS A 216 15.07 3.69 -20.01
C HIS A 216 14.72 2.31 -19.43
N HIS A 217 15.57 1.32 -19.68
CA HIS A 217 15.32 -0.10 -19.39
C HIS A 217 14.85 -0.39 -17.94
N PRO A 218 15.48 0.16 -16.87
CA PRO A 218 14.99 -0.08 -15.50
C PRO A 218 13.57 0.43 -15.24
N TRP A 219 13.19 1.54 -15.87
CA TRP A 219 11.84 2.10 -15.70
C TRP A 219 10.81 1.29 -16.48
N VAL A 220 11.16 0.84 -17.69
CA VAL A 220 10.30 -0.04 -18.50
C VAL A 220 10.03 -1.34 -17.76
N THR A 221 11.05 -1.95 -17.15
CA THR A 221 10.91 -3.16 -16.34
C THR A 221 9.90 -2.96 -15.19
N LEU A 222 10.01 -1.84 -14.46
CA LEU A 222 9.07 -1.50 -13.40
C LEU A 222 7.66 -1.20 -13.93
N ASP A 223 7.53 -0.47 -15.04
CA ASP A 223 6.24 -0.14 -15.64
C ASP A 223 5.52 -1.40 -16.15
N GLU A 224 6.22 -2.29 -16.85
CA GLU A 224 5.69 -3.58 -17.31
C GLU A 224 5.21 -4.45 -16.14
N TRP A 225 6.03 -4.57 -15.09
CA TRP A 225 5.64 -5.29 -13.89
C TRP A 225 4.38 -4.67 -13.22
N THR A 226 4.30 -3.34 -13.11
CA THR A 226 3.09 -2.70 -12.55
C THR A 226 1.86 -2.90 -13.43
N ARG A 227 2.00 -2.98 -14.76
CA ARG A 227 0.88 -3.27 -15.68
C ARG A 227 0.31 -4.66 -15.46
N ASP A 228 1.14 -5.66 -15.18
CA ASP A 228 0.67 -7.02 -14.85
C ASP A 228 -0.19 -7.02 -13.58
N LEU A 229 0.12 -6.14 -12.62
CA LEU A 229 -0.68 -5.90 -11.42
C LEU A 229 -1.91 -5.00 -11.66
N LYS A 230 -2.10 -4.48 -12.88
CA LYS A 230 -3.11 -3.45 -13.23
C LYS A 230 -2.98 -2.18 -12.39
N LEU A 231 -1.75 -1.80 -12.07
CA LEU A 231 -1.42 -0.59 -11.32
C LEU A 231 -0.39 0.24 -12.10
N SER A 232 -0.15 1.46 -11.65
CA SER A 232 0.95 2.31 -12.14
C SER A 232 1.94 2.55 -11.00
N ILE A 233 3.19 2.91 -11.33
CA ILE A 233 4.18 3.31 -10.32
C ILE A 233 3.64 4.49 -9.49
N GLY A 234 2.95 5.44 -10.13
CA GLY A 234 2.27 6.55 -9.44
C GLY A 234 1.23 6.09 -8.42
N ARG A 235 0.51 5.00 -8.70
CA ARG A 235 -0.41 4.41 -7.73
C ARG A 235 0.30 3.82 -6.52
N VAL A 236 1.46 3.19 -6.70
CA VAL A 236 2.29 2.70 -5.58
C VAL A 236 2.78 3.88 -4.73
N VAL A 237 3.18 5.00 -5.36
CA VAL A 237 3.54 6.23 -4.64
C VAL A 237 2.37 6.74 -3.78
N GLN A 238 1.12 6.74 -4.30
CA GLN A 238 -0.07 7.11 -3.50
C GLN A 238 -0.29 6.15 -2.33
N LEU A 239 -0.17 4.84 -2.57
CA LEU A 239 -0.35 3.82 -1.53
C LEU A 239 0.69 3.93 -0.41
N CYS A 240 1.89 4.42 -0.69
CA CYS A 240 2.95 4.66 0.29
C CYS A 240 2.86 6.04 0.97
N ASP A 241 1.93 6.91 0.55
CA ASP A 241 1.78 8.25 1.10
C ASP A 241 0.92 8.23 2.38
N PRO A 242 1.44 8.72 3.53
CA PRO A 242 0.65 8.90 4.75
C PRO A 242 -0.50 9.90 4.61
N ALA A 243 -0.47 10.75 3.58
CA ALA A 243 -1.52 11.74 3.31
C ALA A 243 -2.69 11.20 2.48
N PHE A 244 -2.53 10.03 1.86
CA PHE A 244 -3.60 9.37 1.10
C PHE A 244 -4.63 8.71 2.06
N PRO A 245 -5.94 8.72 1.75
CA PRO A 245 -6.56 9.28 0.56
C PRO A 245 -6.81 10.80 0.65
N TYR A 246 -6.59 11.46 -0.48
CA TYR A 246 -6.51 12.92 -0.51
C TYR A 246 -7.85 13.66 -0.31
N PHE A 247 -8.99 12.98 -0.53
CA PHE A 247 -10.32 13.54 -0.30
C PHE A 247 -10.63 13.81 1.18
N LEU A 248 -9.85 13.29 2.13
CA LEU A 248 -10.04 13.54 3.56
C LEU A 248 -9.54 14.92 4.01
N ARG A 249 -8.96 15.72 3.10
CA ARG A 249 -8.26 16.97 3.42
C ARG A 249 -8.75 18.11 2.54
N ALA A 250 -8.89 19.29 3.12
CA ALA A 250 -9.51 20.46 2.49
C ALA A 250 -8.60 21.26 1.53
N LEU A 251 -7.52 20.67 0.98
CA LEU A 251 -6.43 21.28 0.17
C LEU A 251 -5.33 22.09 0.91
N PRO A 252 -4.15 22.32 0.28
CA PRO A 252 -3.64 21.66 -0.93
C PRO A 252 -2.52 20.65 -0.62
N TRP A 253 -2.35 19.69 -1.51
CA TRP A 253 -1.65 18.43 -1.22
C TRP A 253 -0.15 18.51 -1.50
N GLY A 254 0.66 18.03 -0.56
CA GLY A 254 2.12 18.12 -0.62
C GLY A 254 2.76 17.41 -1.82
N GLY A 255 4.08 17.60 -1.98
CA GLY A 255 4.84 17.15 -3.15
C GLY A 255 4.67 15.68 -3.55
N ASN A 256 4.33 14.78 -2.62
CA ASN A 256 4.09 13.36 -2.90
C ASN A 256 2.89 13.11 -3.83
N SER A 257 1.81 13.89 -3.69
CA SER A 257 0.61 13.76 -4.53
C SER A 257 0.90 14.14 -5.99
N GLY A 258 1.64 15.24 -6.18
CA GLY A 258 2.11 15.69 -7.49
C GLY A 258 3.11 14.71 -8.09
N ALA A 259 4.03 14.16 -7.29
CA ALA A 259 4.97 13.13 -7.73
C ALA A 259 4.22 11.85 -8.17
N ALA A 260 3.19 11.44 -7.43
CA ALA A 260 2.35 10.30 -7.79
C ALA A 260 1.65 10.50 -9.14
N LEU A 261 1.01 11.64 -9.37
CA LEU A 261 0.40 11.93 -10.68
C LEU A 261 1.46 11.97 -11.79
N THR A 262 2.61 12.61 -11.56
CA THR A 262 3.71 12.65 -12.53
C THR A 262 4.22 11.24 -12.90
N GLN A 263 4.30 10.35 -11.93
CA GLN A 263 4.66 8.95 -12.12
C GLN A 263 3.54 8.14 -12.80
N ALA A 264 2.27 8.49 -12.57
CA ALA A 264 1.11 7.85 -13.19
C ALA A 264 0.98 8.16 -14.70
N ALA A 265 1.67 9.20 -15.21
CA ALA A 265 1.66 9.54 -16.64
C ALA A 265 2.26 8.45 -17.57
N ARG A 266 2.92 7.44 -16.98
CA ARG A 266 3.63 6.35 -17.70
C ARG A 266 4.66 6.86 -18.71
N LEU A 267 5.38 7.91 -18.35
CA LEU A 267 6.51 8.44 -19.10
C LEU A 267 7.81 8.13 -18.35
N SER A 268 8.85 7.71 -19.04
CA SER A 268 10.16 7.50 -18.40
C SER A 268 10.74 8.80 -17.85
N PRO A 269 11.64 8.78 -16.85
CA PRO A 269 12.23 9.99 -16.27
C PRO A 269 12.83 10.93 -17.33
N VAL A 270 13.60 10.36 -18.27
CA VAL A 270 14.24 11.12 -19.35
C VAL A 270 13.21 11.66 -20.34
N LEU A 271 12.15 10.91 -20.64
CA LEU A 271 11.08 11.39 -21.51
C LEU A 271 10.29 12.53 -20.85
N ARG A 272 10.01 12.46 -19.55
CA ARG A 272 9.37 13.55 -18.79
C ARG A 272 10.22 14.82 -18.84
N GLN A 273 11.53 14.68 -18.62
CA GLN A 273 12.46 15.81 -18.74
C GLN A 273 12.42 16.42 -20.15
N LEU A 274 12.46 15.59 -21.19
CA LEU A 274 12.35 16.03 -22.57
C LEU A 274 11.04 16.80 -22.87
N MET A 275 9.92 16.42 -22.24
CA MET A 275 8.66 17.12 -22.46
C MET A 275 8.69 18.54 -21.86
N VAL A 276 9.35 18.73 -20.71
CA VAL A 276 9.30 19.97 -19.90
C VAL A 276 10.51 20.89 -20.14
N GLU A 277 11.53 20.45 -20.88
CA GLU A 277 12.71 21.25 -21.24
C GLU A 277 12.34 22.64 -21.79
N GLU A 278 13.04 23.69 -21.38
CA GLU A 278 12.86 25.05 -21.92
C GLU A 278 13.26 25.12 -23.41
N SER A 279 12.70 26.07 -24.18
CA SER A 279 13.08 26.25 -25.59
C SER A 279 14.52 26.77 -25.68
N LEU A 280 15.34 26.12 -26.50
CA LEU A 280 16.77 26.44 -26.68
C LEU A 280 17.04 27.56 -27.71
N PHE A 281 16.00 28.05 -28.38
CA PHE A 281 16.13 28.79 -29.64
C PHE A 281 16.22 30.33 -29.61
N PRO A 282 16.48 30.99 -28.47
CA PRO A 282 16.99 32.37 -28.50
C PRO A 282 18.52 32.49 -28.62
N GLU A 283 19.33 31.56 -28.08
CA GLU A 283 20.80 31.76 -27.89
C GLU A 283 21.70 30.49 -27.97
N GLY A 284 21.19 29.31 -28.37
CA GLY A 284 21.93 28.02 -28.34
C GLY A 284 22.66 27.59 -29.63
N ASP A 285 23.60 26.63 -29.50
CA ASP A 285 24.22 25.90 -30.64
C ASP A 285 23.19 24.94 -31.27
N THR A 286 22.60 25.36 -32.38
CA THR A 286 21.52 24.64 -33.06
C THR A 286 21.96 23.30 -33.65
N ASP A 287 23.24 23.18 -34.06
CA ASP A 287 23.72 22.03 -34.81
C ASP A 287 23.79 20.75 -33.97
N ASP A 288 24.21 20.88 -32.70
CA ASP A 288 24.25 19.73 -31.78
C ASP A 288 22.83 19.26 -31.41
N TRP A 289 21.85 20.16 -31.27
CA TRP A 289 20.47 19.78 -31.00
C TRP A 289 19.83 18.98 -32.15
N PHE A 290 20.02 19.41 -33.40
CA PHE A 290 19.51 18.69 -34.58
C PHE A 290 20.18 17.32 -34.75
N LYS A 291 21.48 17.24 -34.44
CA LYS A 291 22.24 16.00 -34.45
C LYS A 291 21.75 15.03 -33.36
N GLU A 292 21.43 15.52 -32.17
CA GLU A 292 20.95 14.70 -31.06
C GLU A 292 19.52 14.18 -31.26
N ASN A 293 18.61 15.02 -31.79
CA ASN A 293 17.19 14.67 -31.91
C ASN A 293 16.82 14.03 -33.26
N PHE A 294 17.45 14.46 -34.36
CA PHE A 294 17.12 14.01 -35.73
C PHE A 294 18.30 13.33 -36.45
N GLY A 295 19.50 13.32 -35.86
CA GLY A 295 20.70 12.79 -36.52
C GLY A 295 21.08 13.56 -37.79
N ALA A 296 20.68 14.83 -37.88
CA ALA A 296 20.94 15.72 -39.01
C ALA A 296 22.15 16.60 -38.71
N ARG A 297 23.05 16.82 -39.68
CA ARG A 297 24.25 17.65 -39.52
C ARG A 297 24.41 18.70 -40.62
N GLY A 298 24.94 19.86 -40.27
CA GLY A 298 25.25 20.94 -41.22
C GLY A 298 24.00 21.43 -41.94
N ILE A 299 23.90 21.16 -43.25
CA ILE A 299 22.78 21.65 -44.09
C ILE A 299 21.56 20.71 -44.03
N GLU A 300 21.72 19.49 -43.53
CA GLU A 300 20.64 18.48 -43.48
C GLU A 300 19.36 18.91 -42.72
N PRO A 301 19.39 19.74 -41.66
CA PRO A 301 18.18 20.24 -41.01
C PRO A 301 17.22 20.97 -41.96
N GLN A 302 17.74 21.62 -43.00
CA GLN A 302 16.91 22.29 -44.02
C GLN A 302 16.07 21.30 -44.83
N ASN A 303 16.48 20.02 -44.88
CA ASN A 303 15.72 18.96 -45.56
C ASN A 303 14.56 18.43 -44.70
N LEU A 304 14.39 18.86 -43.45
CA LEU A 304 13.27 18.44 -42.59
C LEU A 304 11.91 18.93 -43.12
N ASN A 305 11.87 19.87 -44.06
CA ASN A 305 10.64 20.20 -44.79
C ASN A 305 10.26 19.15 -45.84
N GLN A 306 11.14 18.24 -46.24
CA GLN A 306 10.82 17.19 -47.20
C GLN A 306 10.18 16.02 -46.46
N THR A 307 8.95 15.66 -46.84
CA THR A 307 8.18 14.64 -46.11
C THR A 307 8.90 13.29 -46.04
N ALA A 308 9.56 12.85 -47.12
CA ALA A 308 10.34 11.61 -47.12
C ALA A 308 11.50 11.63 -46.12
N PHE A 309 12.26 12.74 -46.08
CA PHE A 309 13.38 12.89 -45.14
C PHE A 309 12.87 12.99 -43.69
N PHE A 310 11.83 13.80 -43.46
CA PHE A 310 11.18 13.94 -42.16
C PHE A 310 10.67 12.60 -41.63
N ASN A 311 9.93 11.85 -42.45
CA ASN A 311 9.39 10.54 -42.10
C ASN A 311 10.50 9.52 -41.80
N GLN A 312 11.61 9.54 -42.55
CA GLN A 312 12.75 8.68 -42.29
C GLN A 312 13.39 8.98 -40.92
N ARG A 313 13.56 10.25 -40.55
CA ARG A 313 14.18 10.64 -39.27
C ARG A 313 13.24 10.42 -38.07
N THR A 314 11.94 10.59 -38.28
CA THR A 314 10.91 10.46 -37.23
C THR A 314 10.25 9.08 -37.16
N LYS A 315 10.57 8.15 -38.08
CA LYS A 315 9.89 6.85 -38.22
C LYS A 315 8.38 6.94 -38.46
N LEU A 316 7.87 8.06 -38.94
CA LEU A 316 6.47 8.21 -39.33
C LEU A 316 6.21 7.62 -40.71
N THR A 317 4.97 7.20 -40.93
CA THR A 317 4.46 6.91 -42.29
C THR A 317 3.87 8.19 -42.88
N GLN A 318 3.68 8.23 -44.20
CA GLN A 318 3.02 9.36 -44.88
C GLN A 318 1.65 9.68 -44.26
N ARG A 319 0.83 8.64 -44.03
CA ARG A 319 -0.47 8.79 -43.36
C ARG A 319 -0.35 9.25 -41.91
N GLY A 320 0.71 8.82 -41.21
CA GLY A 320 1.03 9.30 -39.86
C GLY A 320 1.37 10.80 -39.84
N LEU A 321 2.11 11.29 -40.82
CA LEU A 321 2.41 12.72 -40.99
C LEU A 321 1.15 13.52 -41.32
N GLU A 322 0.31 13.02 -42.22
CA GLU A 322 -0.99 13.64 -42.53
C GLU A 322 -1.90 13.72 -41.30
N ALA A 323 -1.87 12.70 -40.45
CA ALA A 323 -2.59 12.69 -39.18
C ALA A 323 -2.01 13.66 -38.14
N LEU A 324 -0.68 13.83 -38.09
CA LEU A 324 0.02 14.76 -37.20
C LEU A 324 -0.25 16.22 -37.55
N LEU A 325 -0.33 16.52 -38.84
CA LEU A 325 -0.59 17.88 -39.36
C LEU A 325 -2.08 18.15 -39.64
N SER A 326 -2.95 17.16 -39.37
CA SER A 326 -4.41 17.25 -39.57
C SER A 326 -4.78 17.75 -40.98
N VAL A 327 -4.21 17.13 -42.02
CA VAL A 327 -4.48 17.44 -43.43
C VAL A 327 -5.24 16.31 -44.13
N GLU A 328 -5.77 16.58 -45.33
CA GLU A 328 -6.50 15.61 -46.16
C GLU A 328 -7.68 14.97 -45.40
N SER A 329 -7.72 13.64 -45.27
CA SER A 329 -8.78 12.90 -44.57
C SER A 329 -8.87 13.23 -43.08
N PHE A 330 -7.87 13.93 -42.55
CA PHE A 330 -7.75 14.29 -41.15
C PHE A 330 -8.01 15.77 -40.89
N ALA A 331 -8.42 16.53 -41.91
CA ALA A 331 -8.74 17.94 -41.79
C ALA A 331 -9.88 18.17 -40.80
N PRO A 332 -9.76 19.17 -39.91
CA PRO A 332 -10.84 19.56 -39.01
C PRO A 332 -11.99 20.20 -39.78
N SER A 333 -13.21 19.95 -39.32
CA SER A 333 -14.45 20.52 -39.85
C SER A 333 -15.26 21.14 -38.71
N LEU A 334 -15.93 22.26 -38.94
CA LEU A 334 -16.80 22.87 -37.95
C LEU A 334 -18.18 22.19 -37.97
N SER A 335 -18.80 22.04 -36.80
CA SER A 335 -20.20 21.64 -36.69
C SER A 335 -21.15 22.58 -37.43
N ASP A 336 -22.09 22.03 -38.19
CA ASP A 336 -23.18 22.77 -38.86
C ASP A 336 -24.15 23.45 -37.87
N HIS A 337 -24.05 23.13 -36.58
CA HIS A 337 -24.93 23.61 -35.52
C HIS A 337 -24.29 24.69 -34.65
N VAL A 338 -23.11 25.18 -35.04
CA VAL A 338 -22.38 26.26 -34.38
C VAL A 338 -22.37 27.49 -35.27
N LEU A 339 -22.83 28.63 -34.75
CA LEU A 339 -22.84 29.91 -35.47
C LEU A 339 -21.53 30.67 -35.20
N ILE A 340 -20.52 30.41 -36.03
CA ILE A 340 -19.29 31.22 -36.09
C ILE A 340 -19.28 31.96 -37.43
N LEU A 341 -18.93 33.25 -37.40
CA LEU A 341 -18.83 34.13 -38.57
C LEU A 341 -17.68 33.68 -39.49
N ASP A 342 -17.96 33.28 -40.74
CA ASP A 342 -17.05 33.09 -41.88
C ASP A 342 -15.52 32.98 -41.58
N THR A 343 -15.11 31.99 -40.77
CA THR A 343 -13.68 31.68 -40.54
C THR A 343 -13.28 30.40 -41.27
N VAL A 344 -12.19 30.44 -42.04
CA VAL A 344 -11.59 29.24 -42.63
C VAL A 344 -11.02 28.38 -41.50
N ILE A 345 -11.51 27.15 -41.36
CA ILE A 345 -11.00 26.21 -40.35
C ILE A 345 -9.68 25.62 -40.85
N THR A 346 -8.67 25.69 -39.99
CA THR A 346 -7.31 25.23 -40.27
C THR A 346 -6.85 24.26 -39.18
N PRO A 347 -5.79 23.46 -39.42
CA PRO A 347 -5.17 22.62 -38.39
C PRO A 347 -4.74 23.35 -37.11
N GLY A 348 -4.52 24.66 -37.17
CA GLY A 348 -4.23 25.50 -35.99
C GLY A 348 -5.44 25.73 -35.08
N HIS A 349 -6.66 25.50 -35.56
CA HIS A 349 -7.89 25.56 -34.75
C HIS A 349 -8.19 24.25 -34.02
N SER A 350 -7.85 23.10 -34.62
CA SER A 350 -8.11 21.77 -34.06
C SER A 350 -7.24 20.69 -34.71
N GLY A 351 -6.81 19.71 -33.92
CA GLY A 351 -6.11 18.50 -34.37
C GLY A 351 -4.58 18.64 -34.42
N SER A 352 -4.07 19.84 -34.69
CA SER A 352 -2.63 20.15 -34.71
C SER A 352 -2.34 21.51 -34.05
N VAL A 353 -3.08 21.86 -33.01
CA VAL A 353 -2.99 23.15 -32.31
C VAL A 353 -1.64 23.30 -31.61
N PHE A 354 -1.15 22.26 -30.93
CA PHE A 354 0.10 22.30 -30.16
C PHE A 354 1.31 22.59 -31.05
N VAL A 355 1.41 21.90 -32.19
CA VAL A 355 2.54 22.03 -33.12
C VAL A 355 2.52 23.37 -33.88
N ASN A 356 1.34 23.97 -34.03
CA ASN A 356 1.14 25.27 -34.65
C ASN A 356 1.10 26.42 -33.62
N ASN A 357 1.37 26.16 -32.34
CA ASN A 357 1.30 27.15 -31.25
C ASN A 357 -0.04 27.91 -31.18
N GLY A 358 -1.15 27.26 -31.53
CA GLY A 358 -2.48 27.89 -31.60
C GLY A 358 -2.64 28.95 -32.70
N LEU A 359 -1.66 29.09 -33.61
CA LEU A 359 -1.73 30.02 -34.73
C LEU A 359 -2.54 29.39 -35.87
N ALA A 360 -3.76 29.91 -36.08
CA ALA A 360 -4.68 29.45 -37.11
C ALA A 360 -4.25 29.83 -38.54
N ASP A 361 -3.81 31.08 -38.74
CA ASP A 361 -3.54 31.63 -40.08
C ASP A 361 -2.26 31.03 -40.71
N ASP A 362 -1.25 30.71 -39.89
CA ASP A 362 0.05 30.17 -40.33
C ASP A 362 0.21 28.67 -40.02
N SER A 363 -0.88 27.90 -40.10
CA SER A 363 -0.85 26.47 -39.79
C SER A 363 -0.02 25.66 -40.80
N MET A 364 0.74 24.66 -40.33
CA MET A 364 1.51 23.77 -41.19
C MET A 364 0.61 22.90 -42.07
N SER A 365 1.03 22.68 -43.32
CA SER A 365 0.33 21.84 -44.31
C SER A 365 1.32 21.13 -45.24
N ILE A 366 0.81 20.30 -46.16
CA ILE A 366 1.63 19.54 -47.12
C ILE A 366 1.30 19.99 -48.55
N THR A 367 2.31 20.38 -49.32
CA THR A 367 2.21 20.45 -50.79
C THR A 367 2.57 19.09 -51.39
N TYR A 368 1.68 18.56 -52.22
CA TYR A 368 1.91 17.29 -52.93
C TYR A 368 2.52 17.54 -54.31
N GLY A 369 3.71 17.01 -54.54
CA GLY A 369 4.47 17.15 -55.79
C GLY A 369 4.35 15.97 -56.75
N GLY A 370 3.51 14.98 -56.43
CA GLY A 370 3.30 13.75 -57.20
C GLY A 370 4.05 12.54 -56.63
N ASP A 371 5.29 12.73 -56.18
CA ASP A 371 6.11 11.68 -55.51
C ASP A 371 6.44 12.06 -54.06
N ALA A 372 6.59 11.05 -53.18
CA ALA A 372 6.88 11.27 -51.75
C ALA A 372 8.17 12.07 -51.48
N SER A 373 9.17 11.98 -52.37
CA SER A 373 10.41 12.78 -52.28
C SER A 373 10.24 14.24 -52.69
N THR A 374 9.13 14.57 -53.36
CA THR A 374 8.80 15.94 -53.82
C THR A 374 7.79 16.64 -52.93
N ASN A 375 7.09 15.90 -52.08
CA ASN A 375 6.15 16.43 -51.11
C ASN A 375 6.88 17.24 -50.03
N ARG A 376 6.37 18.46 -49.74
CA ARG A 376 7.00 19.40 -48.80
C ARG A 376 6.01 19.89 -47.75
N ILE A 377 6.50 20.05 -46.52
CA ILE A 377 5.80 20.69 -45.41
C ILE A 377 5.95 22.21 -45.57
N ILE A 378 4.82 22.91 -45.68
CA ILE A 378 4.74 24.38 -45.76
C ILE A 378 4.48 24.92 -44.34
N GLY A 379 4.94 26.15 -44.07
CA GLY A 379 4.79 26.79 -42.75
C GLY A 379 5.75 26.22 -41.69
N LEU A 380 6.70 25.39 -42.09
CA LEU A 380 7.77 24.89 -41.22
C LEU A 380 8.98 25.83 -41.26
N ILE A 381 9.52 26.11 -42.46
CA ILE A 381 10.72 26.96 -42.64
C ILE A 381 10.31 28.42 -42.81
N GLU A 382 9.95 29.06 -41.70
CA GLU A 382 9.90 30.52 -41.58
C GLU A 382 10.98 30.94 -40.57
N ASP A 383 11.85 31.89 -40.93
CA ASP A 383 13.16 32.12 -40.28
C ASP A 383 13.10 32.32 -38.75
N VAL A 384 11.97 32.81 -38.21
CA VAL A 384 11.85 33.13 -36.77
C VAL A 384 11.19 31.99 -35.96
N THR A 385 10.45 31.07 -36.59
CA THR A 385 9.62 30.06 -35.89
C THR A 385 9.98 28.61 -36.23
N PHE A 386 10.86 28.38 -37.21
CA PHE A 386 11.28 27.04 -37.65
C PHE A 386 11.73 26.14 -36.48
N ASN A 387 12.54 26.70 -35.59
CA ASN A 387 13.14 25.94 -34.51
C ASN A 387 12.13 25.54 -33.42
N ASP A 388 11.20 26.43 -33.04
CA ASP A 388 10.18 26.11 -32.05
C ASP A 388 9.18 25.09 -32.59
N ARG A 389 8.79 25.21 -33.87
CA ARG A 389 7.88 24.25 -34.52
C ARG A 389 8.49 22.86 -34.62
N ILE A 390 9.77 22.75 -34.96
CA ILE A 390 10.44 21.44 -35.08
C ILE A 390 10.66 20.78 -33.71
N ASP A 391 10.89 21.55 -32.64
CA ASP A 391 10.94 21.00 -31.27
C ASP A 391 9.56 20.51 -30.83
N ARG A 392 8.50 21.30 -31.05
CA ARG A 392 7.12 20.87 -30.76
C ARG A 392 6.77 19.58 -31.50
N LEU A 393 7.15 19.45 -32.78
CA LEU A 393 6.99 18.21 -33.56
C LEU A 393 7.76 17.05 -32.92
N ASN A 394 9.03 17.24 -32.56
CA ASN A 394 9.86 16.22 -31.90
C ASN A 394 9.20 15.71 -30.62
N ARG A 395 8.74 16.61 -29.75
CA ARG A 395 8.08 16.25 -28.49
C ARG A 395 6.72 15.59 -28.72
N LYS A 396 5.90 16.14 -29.61
CA LYS A 396 4.56 15.64 -29.92
C LYS A 396 4.59 14.21 -30.46
N ILE A 397 5.50 13.91 -31.38
CA ILE A 397 5.64 12.56 -31.95
C ILE A 397 6.02 11.54 -30.87
N ARG A 398 6.93 11.91 -29.96
CA ARG A 398 7.33 11.04 -28.86
C ARG A 398 6.20 10.82 -27.87
N LEU A 399 5.44 11.87 -27.57
CA LEU A 399 4.29 11.78 -26.69
C LEU A 399 3.17 10.92 -27.30
N ASP A 400 2.87 11.07 -28.58
CA ASP A 400 1.88 10.23 -29.29
C ASP A 400 2.25 8.75 -29.18
N ASN A 401 3.52 8.42 -29.39
CA ASN A 401 4.04 7.06 -29.25
C ASN A 401 4.01 6.57 -27.80
N ALA A 402 4.30 7.44 -26.82
CA ALA A 402 4.31 7.06 -25.41
C ALA A 402 2.90 6.81 -24.86
N LEU A 403 1.93 7.66 -25.23
CA LEU A 403 0.53 7.53 -24.80
C LEU A 403 -0.24 6.48 -25.61
N GLN A 404 0.29 6.04 -26.77
CA GLN A 404 -0.36 5.15 -27.72
C GLN A 404 -1.75 5.69 -28.11
N LEU A 405 -1.79 6.99 -28.44
CA LEU A 405 -2.99 7.71 -28.84
C LEU A 405 -2.86 8.27 -30.27
N PRO A 406 -3.97 8.36 -31.02
CA PRO A 406 -3.98 9.08 -32.28
C PRO A 406 -3.56 10.54 -32.10
N SER A 407 -2.79 11.08 -33.06
CA SER A 407 -2.18 12.41 -32.89
C SER A 407 -3.17 13.53 -32.52
N HIS A 408 -4.34 13.58 -33.16
CA HIS A 408 -5.37 14.57 -32.88
C HIS A 408 -5.98 14.46 -31.46
N GLU A 409 -6.05 13.26 -30.87
CA GLU A 409 -6.57 13.06 -29.51
C GLU A 409 -5.55 13.56 -28.49
N THR A 410 -4.27 13.25 -28.70
CA THR A 410 -3.18 13.80 -27.88
C THR A 410 -3.12 15.31 -28.02
N ASP A 411 -3.33 15.86 -29.22
CA ASP A 411 -3.35 17.30 -29.45
C ASP A 411 -4.50 17.97 -28.68
N ALA A 412 -5.74 17.47 -28.82
CA ALA A 412 -6.89 17.97 -28.08
C ALA A 412 -6.68 17.90 -26.56
N LEU A 413 -6.10 16.80 -26.07
CA LEU A 413 -5.75 16.61 -24.65
C LEU A 413 -4.72 17.65 -24.18
N LEU A 414 -3.59 17.78 -24.89
CA LEU A 414 -2.55 18.76 -24.57
C LEU A 414 -3.08 20.18 -24.62
N THR A 415 -3.83 20.53 -25.66
CA THR A 415 -4.39 21.85 -25.85
C THR A 415 -5.33 22.23 -24.72
N ALA A 416 -6.23 21.33 -24.31
CA ALA A 416 -7.14 21.57 -23.20
C ALA A 416 -6.36 21.75 -21.87
N ILE A 417 -5.38 20.91 -21.60
CA ILE A 417 -4.55 20.98 -20.39
C ILE A 417 -3.76 22.28 -20.34
N ILE A 418 -3.00 22.60 -21.39
CA ILE A 418 -2.17 23.82 -21.43
C ILE A 418 -3.05 25.08 -21.40
N ALA A 419 -4.20 25.07 -22.07
CA ALA A 419 -5.14 26.17 -22.00
C ALA A 419 -5.72 26.40 -20.59
N ALA A 420 -5.81 25.35 -19.76
CA ALA A 420 -6.22 25.42 -18.36
C ALA A 420 -5.08 25.84 -17.42
N GLU A 421 -3.82 25.62 -17.80
CA GLU A 421 -2.65 26.16 -17.09
C GLU A 421 -2.50 27.67 -17.29
N LEU A 422 -2.89 28.18 -18.46
CA LEU A 422 -2.85 29.60 -18.81
C LEU A 422 -4.02 30.35 -18.14
N ASN A 423 -3.75 31.00 -17.00
CA ASN A 423 -4.70 31.70 -16.12
C ASN A 423 -5.80 32.54 -16.85
N PRO A 424 -7.08 32.49 -16.40
CA PRO A 424 -8.15 33.35 -16.91
C PRO A 424 -7.98 34.86 -16.61
N GLU A 425 -7.32 35.24 -15.51
CA GLU A 425 -7.12 36.66 -15.15
C GLU A 425 -6.22 37.40 -16.17
N ALA A 426 -5.30 36.68 -16.82
CA ALA A 426 -4.52 37.19 -17.95
C ALA A 426 -5.36 37.38 -19.23
N ARG A 427 -6.55 36.78 -19.32
CA ARG A 427 -7.50 36.99 -20.43
C ARG A 427 -8.46 38.16 -20.19
N VAL A 428 -8.67 38.57 -18.94
CA VAL A 428 -9.63 39.64 -18.57
C VAL A 428 -8.93 40.97 -18.25
N GLY A 429 -7.69 40.94 -17.74
CA GLY A 429 -6.84 42.12 -17.59
C GLY A 429 -6.15 42.46 -18.90
N GLY A 430 -6.71 43.41 -19.64
CA GLY A 430 -6.24 43.81 -20.97
C GLY A 430 -4.73 44.07 -21.07
N THR A 431 -4.00 43.08 -21.57
CA THR A 431 -2.79 43.25 -22.37
C THR A 431 -3.01 42.49 -23.66
N SER A 432 -3.39 43.26 -24.69
CA SER A 432 -3.44 42.95 -26.12
C SER A 432 -3.60 41.47 -26.54
N ALA A 433 -4.67 41.18 -27.27
CA ALA A 433 -4.89 39.96 -28.05
C ALA A 433 -3.85 39.75 -29.20
N THR A 434 -2.62 40.24 -29.04
CA THR A 434 -1.54 40.23 -30.05
C THR A 434 -0.36 39.35 -29.67
N GLU A 435 -0.30 38.78 -28.47
CA GLU A 435 0.68 37.73 -28.15
C GLU A 435 -0.02 36.36 -28.17
N PRO A 436 0.38 35.44 -29.06
CA PRO A 436 -0.24 34.11 -29.13
C PRO A 436 0.04 33.34 -27.83
N PRO A 437 -0.91 32.51 -27.37
CA PRO A 437 -0.66 31.61 -26.24
C PRO A 437 0.56 30.74 -26.54
N ASP A 438 1.54 30.74 -25.64
CA ASP A 438 2.71 29.88 -25.77
C ASP A 438 2.35 28.46 -25.31
N TYR A 439 2.07 27.57 -26.26
CA TYR A 439 1.65 26.20 -26.01
C TYR A 439 2.83 25.32 -25.57
N TRP A 440 3.45 25.59 -24.43
CA TRP A 440 4.59 24.80 -23.94
C TRP A 440 4.15 23.78 -22.88
N MET A 441 4.78 22.60 -22.85
CA MET A 441 4.48 21.59 -21.84
C MET A 441 5.22 21.90 -20.54
N THR A 442 4.52 21.80 -19.41
CA THR A 442 5.06 22.05 -18.08
C THR A 442 4.95 20.81 -17.19
N SER A 443 5.45 20.90 -15.95
CA SER A 443 5.23 19.84 -14.95
C SER A 443 3.74 19.63 -14.64
N SER A 444 2.91 20.67 -14.72
CA SER A 444 1.45 20.57 -14.60
C SER A 444 0.84 19.74 -15.71
N THR A 445 1.38 19.87 -16.93
CA THR A 445 0.90 19.09 -18.08
C THR A 445 1.12 17.60 -17.83
N VAL A 446 2.31 17.24 -17.32
CA VAL A 446 2.63 15.84 -16.98
C VAL A 446 1.75 15.33 -15.83
N ARG A 447 1.44 16.14 -14.82
CA ARG A 447 0.50 15.76 -13.75
C ARG A 447 -0.91 15.49 -14.29
N ALA A 448 -1.41 16.35 -15.17
CA ALA A 448 -2.72 16.20 -15.81
C ALA A 448 -2.78 14.94 -16.68
N LEU A 449 -1.73 14.67 -17.46
CA LEU A 449 -1.58 13.40 -18.21
C LEU A 449 -1.57 12.18 -17.27
N GLY A 450 -1.00 12.32 -16.08
CA GLY A 450 -1.06 11.32 -15.03
C GLY A 450 -2.46 10.99 -14.57
N LEU A 451 -3.26 12.02 -14.24
CA LEU A 451 -4.66 11.83 -13.87
C LEU A 451 -5.49 11.24 -15.02
N PHE A 452 -5.23 11.68 -16.25
CA PHE A 452 -5.84 11.10 -17.44
C PHE A 452 -5.56 9.60 -17.57
N GLN A 453 -4.29 9.17 -17.45
CA GLN A 453 -3.94 7.75 -17.55
C GLN A 453 -4.59 6.93 -16.44
N MET A 454 -4.66 7.45 -15.20
CA MET A 454 -5.40 6.79 -14.12
C MET A 454 -6.88 6.60 -14.49
N LEU A 455 -7.56 7.65 -14.95
CA LEU A 455 -8.98 7.54 -15.33
C LEU A 455 -9.20 6.68 -16.58
N ARG A 456 -8.25 6.66 -17.51
CA ARG A 456 -8.28 5.82 -18.71
C ARG A 456 -8.19 4.34 -18.33
N GLU A 457 -7.31 3.99 -17.40
CA GLU A 457 -7.10 2.60 -16.97
C GLU A 457 -8.23 2.09 -16.09
N ASP A 458 -8.66 2.91 -15.12
CA ASP A 458 -9.63 2.50 -14.09
C ASP A 458 -11.09 2.64 -14.56
N TYR A 459 -11.40 3.67 -15.36
CA TYR A 459 -12.77 4.02 -15.75
C TYR A 459 -13.00 4.10 -17.26
N ARG A 460 -11.98 3.80 -18.08
CA ARG A 460 -12.05 3.89 -19.55
C ARG A 460 -12.36 5.30 -20.07
N CYS A 461 -11.89 6.33 -19.35
CA CYS A 461 -11.94 7.71 -19.81
C CYS A 461 -11.22 7.87 -21.15
N SER A 462 -11.92 8.43 -22.15
CA SER A 462 -11.30 8.79 -23.43
C SER A 462 -10.54 10.11 -23.33
N ALA A 463 -9.58 10.34 -24.23
CA ALA A 463 -8.83 11.60 -24.30
C ALA A 463 -9.76 12.80 -24.52
N GLU A 464 -10.80 12.61 -25.32
CA GLU A 464 -11.81 13.63 -25.63
C GLU A 464 -12.70 13.98 -24.42
N GLU A 465 -13.06 12.99 -23.59
CA GLU A 465 -13.78 13.24 -22.33
C GLU A 465 -12.92 14.01 -21.34
N PHE A 466 -11.67 13.58 -21.13
CA PHE A 466 -10.77 14.27 -20.20
C PHE A 466 -10.44 15.69 -20.66
N ALA A 467 -10.22 15.90 -21.97
CA ALA A 467 -10.04 17.24 -22.53
C ALA A 467 -11.24 18.15 -22.24
N ALA A 468 -12.47 17.63 -22.30
CA ALA A 468 -13.67 18.37 -21.93
C ALA A 468 -13.83 18.56 -20.40
N PHE A 469 -13.19 17.74 -19.56
CA PHE A 469 -13.18 17.92 -18.09
C PHE A 469 -12.29 19.08 -17.65
N VAL A 470 -11.15 19.27 -18.30
CA VAL A 470 -10.22 20.39 -17.99
C VAL A 470 -10.35 21.56 -18.97
N GLY A 471 -11.19 21.45 -19.99
CA GLY A 471 -11.41 22.47 -21.00
C GLY A 471 -12.85 22.47 -21.50
N ASP A 472 -13.04 22.79 -22.78
CA ASP A 472 -14.37 22.87 -23.39
C ASP A 472 -14.64 21.73 -24.36
N ILE A 473 -15.91 21.33 -24.48
CA ILE A 473 -16.37 20.34 -25.46
C ILE A 473 -15.93 20.73 -26.88
N SER A 474 -15.49 19.75 -27.68
CA SER A 474 -15.04 20.01 -29.05
C SER A 474 -16.22 20.32 -29.97
N ILE A 475 -16.12 21.44 -30.68
CA ILE A 475 -17.04 21.85 -31.76
C ILE A 475 -16.55 21.40 -33.14
N PHE A 476 -15.39 20.74 -33.20
CA PHE A 476 -14.78 20.30 -34.44
C PHE A 476 -14.96 18.81 -34.64
N GLY A 477 -15.41 18.43 -35.84
CA GLY A 477 -15.39 17.07 -36.36
C GLY A 477 -14.16 16.85 -37.24
N ARG A 478 -14.00 15.62 -37.75
CA ARG A 478 -12.84 15.24 -38.55
C ARG A 478 -13.25 14.29 -39.67
N GLY A 479 -12.97 14.67 -40.92
CA GLY A 479 -13.35 13.86 -42.07
C GLY A 479 -14.85 13.55 -42.06
N THR A 480 -15.22 12.29 -41.79
CA THR A 480 -16.62 11.84 -41.67
C THR A 480 -17.14 11.79 -40.23
N GLU A 481 -16.28 11.96 -39.23
CA GLU A 481 -16.68 11.94 -37.82
C GLU A 481 -17.24 13.30 -37.40
N LEU A 482 -18.44 13.28 -36.82
CA LEU A 482 -19.11 14.48 -36.28
C LEU A 482 -18.38 15.01 -35.05
N SER A 483 -18.54 16.31 -34.80
CA SER A 483 -17.99 16.97 -33.62
C SER A 483 -18.47 16.32 -32.31
N GLN A 484 -17.71 16.47 -31.23
CA GLN A 484 -18.14 16.01 -29.89
C GLN A 484 -19.50 16.60 -29.52
N PHE A 485 -19.67 17.91 -29.77
CA PHE A 485 -20.91 18.64 -29.54
C PHE A 485 -22.10 17.95 -30.23
N ASP A 486 -21.98 17.63 -31.51
CA ASP A 486 -23.07 16.98 -32.24
C ASP A 486 -23.29 15.54 -31.82
N ARG A 487 -22.20 14.81 -31.53
CA ARG A 487 -22.28 13.45 -31.00
C ARG A 487 -22.88 13.39 -29.60
N VAL A 488 -22.95 14.50 -28.85
CA VAL A 488 -23.58 14.53 -27.52
C VAL A 488 -25.00 15.07 -27.61
N PHE A 489 -25.20 16.26 -28.17
CA PHE A 489 -26.47 16.96 -28.12
C PHE A 489 -27.36 16.74 -29.35
N ASN A 490 -26.79 16.35 -30.49
CA ASN A 490 -27.48 16.29 -31.79
C ASN A 490 -27.48 14.88 -32.41
N ARG A 491 -27.57 13.81 -31.61
CA ARG A 491 -27.58 12.42 -32.13
C ARG A 491 -28.82 12.07 -32.94
N ASP A 492 -30.00 12.54 -32.52
CA ASP A 492 -31.29 12.18 -33.10
C ASP A 492 -32.02 13.40 -33.69
N VAL A 493 -31.41 13.98 -34.73
CA VAL A 493 -31.93 15.19 -35.41
C VAL A 493 -33.21 14.90 -36.22
N LEU A 494 -33.62 13.62 -36.33
CA LEU A 494 -34.80 13.20 -37.08
C LEU A 494 -36.11 13.47 -36.33
N SER A 495 -36.08 13.44 -35.00
CA SER A 495 -37.26 13.56 -34.13
C SER A 495 -37.37 14.92 -33.44
N THR A 496 -36.23 15.57 -33.18
CA THR A 496 -36.13 16.85 -32.47
C THR A 496 -35.23 17.80 -33.27
N PRO A 497 -35.56 19.10 -33.39
CA PRO A 497 -34.63 20.06 -34.00
C PRO A 497 -33.27 20.03 -33.30
N ALA A 498 -32.18 20.26 -34.03
CA ALA A 498 -30.83 20.30 -33.45
C ALA A 498 -30.65 21.48 -32.50
N LEU A 499 -29.91 21.27 -31.41
CA LEU A 499 -29.46 22.32 -30.51
C LEU A 499 -28.41 23.17 -31.24
N ARG A 500 -28.69 24.48 -31.37
CA ARG A 500 -27.76 25.44 -31.98
C ARG A 500 -26.97 26.20 -30.92
N MET A 501 -25.66 26.27 -31.10
CA MET A 501 -24.75 27.10 -30.30
C MET A 501 -24.66 28.48 -30.96
N ASP A 502 -25.47 29.41 -30.46
CA ASP A 502 -25.66 30.75 -31.03
C ASP A 502 -25.59 31.87 -29.96
N ASP A 503 -25.11 31.54 -28.76
CA ASP A 503 -25.02 32.43 -27.60
C ASP A 503 -26.37 33.07 -27.17
N GLY A 504 -27.50 32.56 -27.68
CA GLY A 504 -28.83 33.01 -27.29
C GLY A 504 -29.09 32.74 -25.81
N ALA A 505 -29.62 33.74 -25.09
CA ALA A 505 -29.98 33.62 -23.69
C ALA A 505 -31.27 32.79 -23.49
N PHE A 506 -31.30 31.98 -22.44
CA PHE A 506 -32.48 31.23 -21.99
C PHE A 506 -32.59 31.24 -20.47
N ALA A 507 -33.82 31.17 -19.96
CA ALA A 507 -34.08 31.26 -18.52
C ALA A 507 -33.68 29.97 -17.76
N LEU A 508 -33.20 30.12 -16.52
CA LEU A 508 -32.86 28.98 -15.65
C LEU A 508 -34.08 28.08 -15.43
N VAL A 509 -35.23 28.71 -15.13
CA VAL A 509 -36.54 28.07 -15.12
C VAL A 509 -37.25 28.46 -16.43
N PRO A 510 -37.54 27.50 -17.32
CA PRO A 510 -38.15 27.77 -18.62
C PRO A 510 -39.39 28.66 -18.52
N GLN A 511 -39.39 29.80 -19.21
CA GLN A 511 -40.55 30.70 -19.29
C GLN A 511 -41.24 30.62 -20.66
N THR A 512 -40.48 30.26 -21.70
CA THR A 512 -40.95 30.12 -23.08
C THR A 512 -40.83 28.69 -23.58
N GLU A 513 -41.57 28.34 -24.64
CA GLU A 513 -41.42 27.03 -25.31
C GLU A 513 -40.01 26.82 -25.88
N ALA A 514 -39.33 27.90 -26.30
CA ALA A 514 -37.95 27.85 -26.78
C ALA A 514 -36.95 27.53 -25.65
N ASP A 515 -37.16 28.09 -24.45
CA ASP A 515 -36.39 27.73 -23.25
C ASP A 515 -36.61 26.25 -22.92
N ALA A 516 -37.87 25.80 -22.90
CA ALA A 516 -38.22 24.42 -22.56
C ALA A 516 -37.61 23.41 -23.55
N LEU A 517 -37.59 23.75 -24.85
CA LEU A 517 -36.92 22.94 -25.87
C LEU A 517 -35.40 22.87 -25.64
N THR A 518 -34.76 24.00 -25.34
CA THR A 518 -33.31 24.05 -25.06
C THR A 518 -32.97 23.18 -23.84
N VAL A 519 -33.75 23.30 -22.76
CA VAL A 519 -33.58 22.47 -21.56
C VAL A 519 -33.80 20.99 -21.87
N ALA A 520 -34.82 20.64 -22.65
CA ALA A 520 -35.05 19.25 -23.06
C ALA A 520 -33.91 18.68 -23.90
N GLN A 521 -33.32 19.47 -24.81
CA GLN A 521 -32.16 19.08 -25.61
C GLN A 521 -30.91 18.85 -24.74
N ILE A 522 -30.65 19.73 -23.77
CA ILE A 522 -29.54 19.56 -22.80
C ILE A 522 -29.76 18.29 -21.98
N CYS A 523 -30.96 18.09 -21.44
CA CYS A 523 -31.30 16.91 -20.63
C CYS A 523 -31.17 15.62 -21.44
N GLY A 524 -31.68 15.60 -22.68
CA GLY A 524 -31.62 14.45 -23.58
C GLY A 524 -30.19 14.11 -24.01
N GLY A 525 -29.39 15.11 -24.37
CA GLY A 525 -28.00 14.90 -24.80
C GLY A 525 -27.07 14.39 -23.69
N LEU A 526 -27.31 14.85 -22.45
CA LEU A 526 -26.51 14.46 -21.28
C LEU A 526 -27.09 13.28 -20.49
N ASN A 527 -28.27 12.80 -20.88
CA ASN A 527 -29.02 11.76 -20.18
C ASN A 527 -29.23 12.10 -18.69
N ILE A 528 -29.71 13.32 -18.42
CA ILE A 528 -30.07 13.81 -17.08
C ILE A 528 -31.56 14.14 -17.01
N ASP A 529 -32.13 14.11 -15.80
CA ASP A 529 -33.52 14.50 -15.58
C ASP A 529 -33.67 16.01 -15.31
N LEU A 530 -34.91 16.51 -15.37
CA LEU A 530 -35.21 17.92 -15.13
C LEU A 530 -34.83 18.36 -13.70
N ALA A 531 -34.94 17.48 -12.70
CA ALA A 531 -34.54 17.79 -11.33
C ALA A 531 -33.04 18.07 -11.23
N THR A 532 -32.21 17.23 -11.87
CA THR A 532 -30.76 17.45 -11.95
C THR A 532 -30.43 18.74 -12.68
N TYR A 533 -31.12 19.03 -13.79
CA TYR A 533 -30.94 20.30 -14.49
C TYR A 533 -31.23 21.50 -13.58
N PHE A 534 -32.34 21.49 -12.82
CA PHE A 534 -32.70 22.59 -11.91
C PHE A 534 -31.73 22.76 -10.74
N ASN A 535 -31.01 21.71 -10.33
CA ASN A 535 -29.93 21.82 -9.35
C ASN A 535 -28.66 22.42 -9.96
N LEU A 536 -28.29 22.01 -11.19
CA LEU A 536 -27.06 22.44 -11.84
C LEU A 536 -27.15 23.86 -12.45
N ALA A 537 -28.29 24.23 -13.04
CA ALA A 537 -28.44 25.49 -13.75
C ALA A 537 -28.14 26.75 -12.90
N PRO A 538 -28.63 26.88 -11.65
CA PRO A 538 -28.27 27.99 -10.76
C PRO A 538 -26.79 28.00 -10.37
N LEU A 539 -26.19 26.83 -10.14
CA LEU A 539 -24.79 26.69 -9.75
C LEU A 539 -23.86 27.12 -10.90
N ILE A 540 -24.17 26.71 -12.14
CA ILE A 540 -23.43 27.13 -13.35
C ILE A 540 -23.58 28.63 -13.57
N ALA A 541 -24.79 29.17 -13.45
CA ALA A 541 -25.04 30.59 -13.60
C ALA A 541 -24.24 31.41 -12.58
N SER A 542 -24.23 31.00 -11.31
CA SER A 542 -23.44 31.61 -10.24
C SER A 542 -21.93 31.54 -10.52
N ALA A 543 -21.40 30.35 -10.84
CA ALA A 543 -19.97 30.14 -11.09
C ALA A 543 -19.43 30.94 -12.28
N GLN A 544 -20.28 31.26 -13.26
CA GLN A 544 -19.93 32.06 -14.44
C GLN A 544 -20.35 33.53 -14.33
N GLY A 545 -20.93 33.97 -13.21
CA GLY A 545 -21.38 35.36 -13.00
C GLY A 545 -22.53 35.78 -13.92
N LEU A 546 -23.39 34.84 -14.33
CA LEU A 546 -24.50 35.04 -15.25
C LEU A 546 -25.85 35.11 -14.52
N THR A 547 -26.75 35.97 -14.97
CA THR A 547 -28.14 36.04 -14.48
C THR A 547 -29.10 35.16 -15.29
N ALA A 548 -28.76 34.85 -16.54
CA ALA A 548 -29.43 33.92 -17.42
C ALA A 548 -28.39 33.08 -18.17
N LEU A 549 -28.71 31.81 -18.44
CA LEU A 549 -27.82 30.92 -19.16
C LEU A 549 -27.81 31.28 -20.65
N LYS A 550 -26.71 30.96 -21.34
CA LYS A 550 -26.55 31.16 -22.78
C LYS A 550 -26.30 29.84 -23.47
N ARG A 551 -26.77 29.68 -24.71
CA ARG A 551 -26.41 28.56 -25.59
C ARG A 551 -24.96 28.71 -26.11
N SER A 552 -24.02 28.86 -25.18
CA SER A 552 -22.60 29.09 -25.42
C SER A 552 -21.78 27.82 -25.17
N ARG A 553 -20.57 27.77 -25.74
CA ARG A 553 -19.64 26.64 -25.54
C ARG A 553 -19.31 26.42 -24.06
N SER A 554 -19.07 27.50 -23.32
CA SER A 554 -18.70 27.42 -21.89
C SER A 554 -19.81 26.85 -21.01
N VAL A 555 -21.06 27.29 -21.20
CA VAL A 555 -22.22 26.80 -20.43
C VAL A 555 -22.48 25.32 -20.72
N LEU A 556 -22.51 24.94 -22.00
CA LEU A 556 -22.76 23.56 -22.40
C LEU A 556 -21.63 22.61 -21.95
N SER A 557 -20.37 23.10 -21.94
CA SER A 557 -19.24 22.35 -21.40
C SER A 557 -19.36 22.17 -19.89
N ALA A 558 -19.82 23.17 -19.13
CA ALA A 558 -20.05 23.04 -17.68
C ALA A 558 -21.13 21.98 -17.36
N PHE A 559 -22.25 21.98 -18.10
CA PHE A 559 -23.24 20.91 -17.98
C PHE A 559 -22.66 19.54 -18.35
N TYR A 560 -21.89 19.47 -19.45
CA TYR A 560 -21.24 18.23 -19.86
C TYR A 560 -20.30 17.68 -18.79
N ARG A 561 -19.43 18.52 -18.20
CA ARG A 561 -18.51 18.12 -17.11
C ARG A 561 -19.26 17.54 -15.92
N MET A 562 -20.28 18.28 -15.44
CA MET A 562 -21.04 17.86 -14.26
C MET A 562 -21.99 16.69 -14.49
N ALA A 563 -22.36 16.41 -15.74
CA ALA A 563 -23.11 15.20 -16.06
C ALA A 563 -22.17 14.01 -16.29
N ARG A 564 -21.17 14.18 -17.16
CA ARG A 564 -20.36 13.07 -17.67
C ARG A 564 -19.32 12.57 -16.68
N LEU A 565 -18.67 13.44 -15.90
CA LEU A 565 -17.69 13.01 -14.90
C LEU A 565 -18.32 12.11 -13.82
N PRO A 566 -19.46 12.49 -13.18
CA PRO A 566 -20.13 11.61 -12.23
C PRO A 566 -20.63 10.30 -12.86
N GLN A 567 -21.16 10.35 -14.09
CA GLN A 567 -21.60 9.17 -14.83
C GLN A 567 -20.44 8.21 -15.12
N LEU A 568 -19.25 8.72 -15.45
CA LEU A 568 -18.03 7.92 -15.65
C LEU A 568 -17.63 7.17 -14.38
N LEU A 569 -17.81 7.80 -13.22
CA LEU A 569 -17.57 7.21 -11.89
C LEU A 569 -18.73 6.33 -11.40
N GLY A 570 -19.85 6.26 -12.14
CA GLY A 570 -21.00 5.43 -11.77
C GLY A 570 -21.95 6.04 -10.73
N ILE A 571 -21.94 7.37 -10.55
CA ILE A 571 -22.80 8.08 -9.58
C ILE A 571 -23.69 9.14 -10.26
N ALA A 572 -24.78 9.53 -9.59
CA ALA A 572 -25.68 10.57 -10.08
C ALA A 572 -25.04 11.98 -9.93
N PRO A 573 -25.25 12.92 -10.88
CA PRO A 573 -24.68 14.27 -10.81
C PRO A 573 -25.02 15.04 -9.54
N ASN A 574 -26.25 14.91 -9.03
CA ASN A 574 -26.66 15.57 -7.78
C ASN A 574 -25.86 15.08 -6.57
N VAL A 575 -25.45 13.80 -6.55
CA VAL A 575 -24.62 13.25 -5.48
C VAL A 575 -23.21 13.84 -5.56
N ALA A 576 -22.66 14.04 -6.76
CA ALA A 576 -21.36 14.66 -6.94
C ALA A 576 -21.35 16.13 -6.46
N VAL A 577 -22.40 16.91 -6.77
CA VAL A 577 -22.55 18.29 -6.28
C VAL A 577 -22.49 18.35 -4.75
N GLU A 578 -23.21 17.46 -4.08
CA GLU A 578 -23.24 17.40 -2.63
C GLU A 578 -21.88 16.96 -2.03
N ILE A 579 -21.14 16.06 -2.69
CA ILE A 579 -19.79 15.69 -2.29
C ILE A 579 -18.86 16.90 -2.38
N PHE A 580 -18.86 17.63 -3.50
CA PHE A 580 -18.02 18.82 -3.65
C PHE A 580 -18.34 19.91 -2.63
N ASN A 581 -19.63 20.15 -2.35
CA ASN A 581 -20.07 21.06 -1.29
C ASN A 581 -19.48 20.71 0.08
N ARG A 582 -19.26 19.42 0.36
CA ARG A 582 -18.68 18.94 1.63
C ARG A 582 -17.15 18.97 1.64
N LEU A 583 -16.51 18.69 0.50
CA LEU A 583 -15.06 18.58 0.40
C LEU A 583 -14.34 19.92 0.29
N SER A 584 -14.86 20.81 -0.56
CA SER A 584 -14.14 22.03 -0.97
C SER A 584 -15.04 23.26 -1.00
N GLY A 585 -16.29 23.13 -0.53
CA GLY A 585 -17.30 24.19 -0.54
C GLY A 585 -17.60 24.72 -1.95
N GLU A 586 -18.12 25.94 -2.01
CA GLU A 586 -18.49 26.59 -3.28
C GLU A 586 -17.28 26.84 -4.18
N ALA A 587 -16.10 27.09 -3.61
CA ALA A 587 -14.87 27.33 -4.37
C ALA A 587 -14.42 26.11 -5.17
N GLY A 588 -14.54 24.90 -4.61
CA GLY A 588 -14.20 23.67 -5.35
C GLY A 588 -15.18 23.35 -6.48
N LEU A 589 -16.48 23.59 -6.24
CA LEU A 589 -17.51 23.47 -7.28
C LEU A 589 -17.25 24.45 -8.44
N ALA A 590 -16.89 25.69 -8.13
CA ALA A 590 -16.58 26.70 -9.13
C ALA A 590 -15.43 26.29 -10.06
N ALA A 591 -14.46 25.50 -9.57
CA ALA A 591 -13.33 25.03 -10.38
C ALA A 591 -13.74 24.11 -11.55
N LEU A 592 -14.89 23.41 -11.45
CA LEU A 592 -15.41 22.57 -12.53
C LEU A 592 -16.59 23.20 -13.28
N LEU A 593 -17.43 23.98 -12.59
CA LEU A 593 -18.60 24.67 -13.17
C LEU A 593 -18.23 25.93 -13.97
N GLY A 594 -17.16 26.62 -13.55
CA GLY A 594 -16.60 27.78 -14.23
C GLY A 594 -15.65 27.40 -15.36
N SER A 595 -14.61 28.20 -15.55
CA SER A 595 -13.49 27.89 -16.45
C SER A 595 -12.46 27.05 -15.68
N PRO A 596 -12.24 25.77 -16.05
CA PRO A 596 -11.31 24.92 -15.32
C PRO A 596 -9.89 25.49 -15.39
N ALA A 597 -9.18 25.44 -14.26
CA ALA A 597 -7.80 25.89 -14.14
C ALA A 597 -6.92 24.78 -13.54
N ILE A 598 -5.66 24.74 -13.96
CA ILE A 598 -4.63 23.83 -13.45
C ILE A 598 -3.50 24.66 -12.87
N ASN A 599 -3.33 24.58 -11.54
CA ASN A 599 -2.39 25.47 -10.85
C ASN A 599 -0.96 24.92 -10.92
N ALA A 600 0.02 25.79 -11.24
CA ALA A 600 1.42 25.42 -11.41
C ALA A 600 2.10 24.87 -10.15
N ARG A 601 1.61 25.24 -8.96
CA ARG A 601 2.11 24.74 -7.67
C ARG A 601 1.02 23.97 -6.95
N ALA A 602 1.37 22.77 -6.47
CA ALA A 602 0.53 21.99 -5.56
C ALA A 602 0.30 22.68 -4.20
N ASP A 603 0.96 23.82 -3.95
CA ASP A 603 0.78 24.67 -2.76
C ASP A 603 -0.17 25.87 -3.00
N SER A 604 -0.84 25.98 -4.16
CA SER A 604 -1.86 27.03 -4.35
C SER A 604 -3.01 26.79 -3.38
N GLU A 605 -3.38 27.80 -2.58
CA GLU A 605 -4.50 27.72 -1.62
C GLU A 605 -5.86 27.47 -2.30
N SER A 606 -5.97 27.69 -3.62
CA SER A 606 -7.19 27.49 -4.39
C SER A 606 -7.34 26.06 -4.94
N PRO A 607 -8.53 25.44 -4.85
CA PRO A 607 -8.84 24.18 -5.50
C PRO A 607 -8.64 24.27 -7.02
N ASP A 608 -7.89 23.35 -7.61
CA ASP A 608 -7.75 23.23 -9.06
C ASP A 608 -8.62 22.09 -9.62
N ALA A 609 -8.81 22.05 -10.93
CA ALA A 609 -9.67 21.05 -11.58
C ALA A 609 -9.17 19.62 -11.35
N LEU A 610 -7.84 19.41 -11.36
CA LEU A 610 -7.23 18.09 -11.14
C LEU A 610 -7.51 17.57 -9.73
N THR A 611 -7.39 18.42 -8.72
CA THR A 611 -7.67 18.09 -7.32
C THR A 611 -9.13 17.70 -7.17
N GLN A 612 -10.06 18.49 -7.69
CA GLN A 612 -11.49 18.20 -7.54
C GLN A 612 -11.87 16.87 -8.18
N ILE A 613 -11.33 16.57 -9.37
CA ILE A 613 -11.54 15.28 -10.02
C ILE A 613 -10.97 14.14 -9.16
N GLN A 614 -9.75 14.29 -8.63
CA GLN A 614 -9.11 13.28 -7.77
C GLN A 614 -9.83 13.07 -6.43
N CYS A 615 -10.40 14.13 -5.85
CA CYS A 615 -11.24 14.09 -4.66
C CYS A 615 -12.50 13.26 -4.87
N LEU A 616 -13.24 13.57 -5.93
CA LEU A 616 -14.48 12.89 -6.27
C LEU A 616 -14.21 11.41 -6.56
N GLU A 617 -13.20 11.15 -7.39
CA GLU A 617 -12.72 9.80 -7.71
C GLU A 617 -12.34 9.03 -6.43
N GLY A 618 -11.56 9.64 -5.54
CA GLY A 618 -11.12 9.02 -4.30
C GLY A 618 -12.27 8.65 -3.35
N TRP A 619 -13.29 9.50 -3.23
CA TRP A 619 -14.47 9.20 -2.42
C TRP A 619 -15.28 8.04 -3.00
N VAL A 620 -15.54 8.06 -4.32
CA VAL A 620 -16.30 7.01 -5.01
C VAL A 620 -15.55 5.68 -4.94
N ARG A 621 -14.24 5.68 -5.17
CA ARG A 621 -13.38 4.50 -5.05
C ARG A 621 -13.38 3.93 -3.64
N TRP A 622 -13.32 4.78 -2.61
CA TRP A 622 -13.43 4.33 -1.22
C TRP A 622 -14.75 3.62 -0.98
N CYS A 623 -15.87 4.20 -1.42
CA CYS A 623 -17.19 3.56 -1.30
C CYS A 623 -17.24 2.20 -2.03
N ALA A 624 -16.72 2.14 -3.26
CA ALA A 624 -16.67 0.91 -4.05
C ALA A 624 -15.82 -0.18 -3.38
N ASN A 625 -14.64 0.16 -2.86
CA ASN A 625 -13.73 -0.78 -2.20
C ASN A 625 -14.32 -1.39 -0.91
N HIS A 626 -15.18 -0.64 -0.21
CA HIS A 626 -15.82 -1.09 1.02
C HIS A 626 -17.29 -1.51 0.84
N ASN A 627 -17.77 -1.62 -0.41
CA ASN A 627 -19.15 -1.96 -0.74
C ASN A 627 -20.19 -1.08 -0.02
N LEU A 628 -19.91 0.22 0.05
CA LEU A 628 -20.79 1.23 0.63
C LEU A 628 -21.54 1.99 -0.47
N ASP A 629 -22.80 2.32 -0.21
CA ASP A 629 -23.55 3.21 -1.08
C ASP A 629 -23.08 4.66 -0.89
N VAL A 630 -22.76 5.35 -1.99
CA VAL A 630 -22.24 6.72 -1.97
C VAL A 630 -23.27 7.67 -1.36
N ALA A 631 -24.55 7.53 -1.72
CA ALA A 631 -25.61 8.38 -1.18
C ALA A 631 -25.81 8.16 0.33
N TRP A 632 -25.70 6.92 0.80
CA TRP A 632 -25.68 6.60 2.23
C TRP A 632 -24.53 7.30 2.97
N THR A 633 -23.28 7.26 2.45
CA THR A 633 -22.15 7.93 3.13
C THR A 633 -22.36 9.42 3.26
N LEU A 634 -22.86 10.06 2.20
CA LEU A 634 -23.17 11.48 2.18
C LEU A 634 -24.24 11.83 3.21
N ALA A 635 -25.31 11.03 3.31
CA ALA A 635 -26.37 11.25 4.28
C ALA A 635 -25.87 11.22 5.74
N ARG A 636 -24.83 10.43 6.04
CA ARG A 636 -24.24 10.36 7.39
C ARG A 636 -23.36 11.54 7.74
N VAL A 637 -22.73 12.16 6.75
CA VAL A 637 -21.89 13.35 6.93
C VAL A 637 -22.71 14.64 7.01
N LYS A 638 -24.01 14.61 6.65
CA LYS A 638 -24.88 15.78 6.76
C LYS A 638 -25.10 16.18 8.24
N PRO A 639 -25.03 17.49 8.56
CA PRO A 639 -25.39 17.98 9.89
C PRO A 639 -26.80 17.53 10.27
N VAL A 640 -26.95 17.05 11.50
CA VAL A 640 -28.25 16.63 12.02
C VAL A 640 -29.02 17.88 12.44
N LEU A 641 -30.20 18.08 11.85
CA LEU A 641 -31.12 19.16 12.24
C LEU A 641 -31.91 18.73 13.48
N ALA A 642 -31.93 19.61 14.48
CA ALA A 642 -32.73 19.42 15.70
C ALA A 642 -34.22 19.67 15.37
N PRO A 643 -35.11 18.68 15.56
CA PRO A 643 -36.53 18.89 15.36
C PRO A 643 -37.14 19.67 16.54
N THR A 644 -38.19 20.44 16.26
CA THR A 644 -38.93 21.22 17.27
C THR A 644 -39.88 20.37 18.11
N GLU A 645 -40.40 19.28 17.54
CA GLU A 645 -41.30 18.34 18.22
C GLU A 645 -40.77 16.90 18.15
N PRO A 646 -41.01 16.07 19.19
CA PRO A 646 -40.57 14.69 19.20
C PRO A 646 -41.33 13.85 18.18
N ALA A 647 -40.59 13.07 17.38
CA ALA A 647 -41.18 12.08 16.50
C ALA A 647 -41.89 10.96 17.30
N GLU A 648 -42.83 10.25 16.66
CA GLU A 648 -43.60 9.18 17.33
C GLU A 648 -42.69 8.10 17.96
N ALA A 649 -41.58 7.75 17.32
CA ALA A 649 -40.60 6.81 17.85
C ALA A 649 -39.87 7.34 19.11
N GLN A 650 -39.56 8.64 19.15
CA GLN A 650 -38.93 9.30 20.29
C GLN A 650 -39.90 9.41 21.47
N ALA A 651 -41.17 9.74 21.21
CA ALA A 651 -42.21 9.77 22.24
C ALA A 651 -42.41 8.38 22.90
N ARG A 652 -42.45 7.32 22.09
CA ARG A 652 -42.52 5.93 22.58
C ARG A 652 -41.31 5.56 23.45
N LEU A 653 -40.09 5.98 23.05
CA LEU A 653 -38.88 5.78 23.86
C LEU A 653 -39.02 6.44 25.24
N PHE A 654 -39.50 7.69 25.30
CA PHE A 654 -39.68 8.40 26.56
C PHE A 654 -40.70 7.71 27.48
N ASP A 655 -41.83 7.25 26.93
CA ASP A 655 -42.81 6.49 27.70
C ASP A 655 -42.25 5.16 28.23
N GLN A 656 -41.47 4.46 27.41
CA GLN A 656 -40.81 3.22 27.80
C GLN A 656 -39.84 3.46 28.96
N ILE A 657 -38.93 4.44 28.84
CA ILE A 657 -37.98 4.80 29.90
C ILE A 657 -38.72 5.18 31.18
N ARG A 658 -39.77 6.03 31.10
CA ARG A 658 -40.56 6.43 32.29
C ARG A 658 -41.18 5.24 33.01
N SER A 659 -41.75 4.29 32.26
CA SER A 659 -42.41 3.12 32.83
C SER A 659 -41.43 2.17 33.56
N GLN A 660 -40.22 2.01 33.00
CA GLN A 660 -39.20 1.08 33.50
C GLN A 660 -38.28 1.70 34.57
N LEU A 661 -38.19 3.04 34.62
CA LEU A 661 -37.32 3.75 35.57
C LEU A 661 -37.85 3.70 37.01
N ALA A 662 -39.17 3.72 37.22
CA ALA A 662 -39.79 3.80 38.55
C ALA A 662 -39.24 2.80 39.61
N PRO A 663 -39.05 1.49 39.31
CA PRO A 663 -38.46 0.54 40.27
C PRO A 663 -36.95 0.70 40.47
N ALA A 664 -36.23 1.41 39.59
CA ALA A 664 -34.78 1.61 39.64
C ALA A 664 -34.37 2.93 40.32
N LEU A 665 -35.34 3.77 40.71
CA LEU A 665 -35.07 5.04 41.40
C LEU A 665 -34.58 4.81 42.84
N PHE A 666 -33.62 5.63 43.25
CA PHE A 666 -33.13 5.65 44.62
C PHE A 666 -34.15 6.33 45.53
N THR A 667 -34.92 5.52 46.25
CA THR A 667 -36.03 5.97 47.10
C THR A 667 -35.83 5.56 48.56
N GLU A 668 -36.56 6.20 49.47
CA GLU A 668 -36.59 5.78 50.88
C GLU A 668 -37.13 4.35 51.06
N ALA A 669 -38.01 3.91 50.17
CA ALA A 669 -38.48 2.53 50.16
C ALA A 669 -37.33 1.56 49.84
N ALA A 670 -36.47 1.89 48.87
CA ALA A 670 -35.30 1.09 48.52
C ALA A 670 -34.28 1.02 49.68
N LEU A 671 -34.02 2.14 50.36
CA LEU A 671 -33.12 2.19 51.52
C LEU A 671 -33.64 1.35 52.70
N ARG A 672 -34.94 1.40 52.99
CA ARG A 672 -35.56 0.56 54.02
C ARG A 672 -35.47 -0.92 53.69
N MET A 673 -35.68 -1.29 52.42
CA MET A 673 -35.52 -2.67 51.95
C MET A 673 -34.06 -3.14 52.02
N GLY A 674 -33.09 -2.24 51.85
CA GLY A 674 -31.66 -2.50 52.04
C GLY A 674 -31.18 -2.56 53.49
N GLY A 675 -32.08 -2.44 54.46
CA GLY A 675 -31.77 -2.53 55.89
C GLY A 675 -31.32 -1.22 56.56
N VAL A 676 -31.40 -0.09 55.85
CA VAL A 676 -31.04 1.23 56.37
C VAL A 676 -32.14 1.74 57.32
N SER A 677 -31.76 2.09 58.55
CA SER A 677 -32.70 2.60 59.54
C SER A 677 -33.19 4.02 59.18
N PRO A 678 -34.48 4.33 59.35
CA PRO A 678 -35.01 5.67 59.07
C PRO A 678 -34.43 6.71 60.05
N LEU A 679 -34.21 7.92 59.55
CA LEU A 679 -33.75 9.04 60.37
C LEU A 679 -34.85 9.53 61.32
N SER A 680 -34.44 10.09 62.46
CA SER A 680 -35.33 10.73 63.44
C SER A 680 -35.81 12.11 62.94
N ASN A 681 -37.00 12.55 63.36
CA ASN A 681 -37.60 13.87 63.05
C ASN A 681 -38.00 14.12 61.57
N ASP A 682 -38.64 13.15 60.92
CA ASP A 682 -39.13 13.25 59.52
C ASP A 682 -38.06 13.62 58.46
N ARG A 683 -36.78 13.48 58.80
CA ARG A 683 -35.69 13.64 57.83
C ARG A 683 -35.60 12.42 56.93
N GLN A 684 -35.26 12.65 55.66
CA GLN A 684 -35.05 11.59 54.67
C GLN A 684 -33.57 11.55 54.29
N TRP A 685 -33.00 10.35 54.18
CA TRP A 685 -31.69 10.09 53.63
C TRP A 685 -31.56 10.62 52.20
N THR A 686 -32.59 10.50 51.38
CA THR A 686 -32.61 11.05 50.01
C THR A 686 -32.34 12.55 49.96
N GLN A 687 -32.84 13.32 50.93
CA GLN A 687 -32.58 14.77 51.05
C GLN A 687 -31.18 15.11 51.57
N GLN A 688 -30.49 14.16 52.22
CA GLN A 688 -29.12 14.34 52.71
C GLN A 688 -28.06 13.92 51.68
N LEU A 689 -28.44 13.07 50.71
CA LEU A 689 -27.58 12.51 49.68
C LEU A 689 -27.71 13.23 48.33
N LEU A 690 -28.16 14.50 48.34
CA LEU A 690 -28.33 15.31 47.13
C LEU A 690 -27.04 15.56 46.34
N GLU A 691 -25.87 15.28 46.92
CA GLU A 691 -24.58 15.29 46.22
C GLU A 691 -24.42 14.07 45.27
N LEU A 692 -25.12 12.96 45.55
CA LEU A 692 -25.03 11.69 44.80
C LEU A 692 -26.31 11.32 44.04
N VAL A 693 -27.47 11.84 44.43
CA VAL A 693 -28.78 11.52 43.85
C VAL A 693 -29.64 12.79 43.76
N ASP A 694 -30.40 12.98 42.69
CA ASP A 694 -31.32 14.11 42.56
C ASP A 694 -32.63 13.93 43.39
N GLU A 695 -33.50 14.95 43.37
CA GLU A 695 -34.77 14.95 44.11
C GLU A 695 -35.78 13.90 43.59
N GLN A 696 -35.56 13.39 42.38
CA GLN A 696 -36.39 12.41 41.70
C GLN A 696 -35.87 10.98 41.91
N GLY A 697 -34.70 10.81 42.53
CA GLY A 697 -34.08 9.50 42.77
C GLY A 697 -33.13 9.04 41.66
N VAL A 698 -32.75 9.90 40.71
CA VAL A 698 -31.75 9.63 39.66
C VAL A 698 -30.35 9.84 40.22
N VAL A 699 -29.45 8.89 40.00
CA VAL A 699 -28.07 8.95 40.49
C VAL A 699 -27.26 9.95 39.65
N ILE A 700 -26.57 10.88 40.31
CA ILE A 700 -25.71 11.89 39.67
C ILE A 700 -24.35 11.26 39.34
N HIS A 701 -23.87 11.44 38.11
CA HIS A 701 -22.58 10.96 37.62
C HIS A 701 -21.61 12.13 37.46
N ARG A 702 -20.49 12.15 38.21
CA ARG A 702 -19.46 13.20 38.09
C ARG A 702 -18.37 12.89 37.06
N SER A 703 -18.22 11.63 36.66
CA SER A 703 -17.41 11.19 35.50
C SER A 703 -17.74 9.73 35.20
N GLU A 704 -17.74 9.35 33.92
CA GLU A 704 -17.81 7.93 33.49
C GLU A 704 -16.44 7.23 33.68
N SER A 705 -15.78 7.46 34.82
CA SER A 705 -14.59 6.69 35.18
C SER A 705 -14.97 5.26 35.58
N ALA A 706 -13.99 4.35 35.52
CA ALA A 706 -14.16 2.94 35.86
C ALA A 706 -14.94 2.77 37.18
N ASP A 707 -15.89 1.83 37.22
CA ASP A 707 -16.76 1.56 38.39
C ASP A 707 -16.08 1.61 39.77
N PRO A 708 -14.86 1.10 40.00
CA PRO A 708 -14.17 1.24 41.30
C PRO A 708 -13.93 2.69 41.74
N ALA A 709 -13.63 3.61 40.81
CA ALA A 709 -13.37 5.01 41.16
C ALA A 709 -14.63 5.74 41.62
N TYR A 710 -15.79 5.41 41.04
CA TYR A 710 -17.07 5.95 41.49
C TYR A 710 -17.49 5.35 42.84
N GLU A 711 -17.25 4.05 43.05
CA GLU A 711 -17.52 3.38 44.32
C GLU A 711 -16.74 4.01 45.48
N ASP A 712 -15.43 4.25 45.30
CA ASP A 712 -14.60 4.88 46.32
C ASP A 712 -15.05 6.31 46.64
N TYR A 713 -15.38 7.10 45.61
CA TYR A 713 -15.94 8.45 45.78
C TYR A 713 -17.30 8.42 46.49
N ALA A 714 -18.20 7.55 46.05
CA ALA A 714 -19.52 7.40 46.65
C ALA A 714 -19.40 6.98 48.12
N ARG A 715 -18.48 6.06 48.44
CA ARG A 715 -18.15 5.62 49.80
C ARG A 715 -17.66 6.79 50.65
N GLU A 716 -16.70 7.59 50.15
CA GLU A 716 -16.18 8.75 50.88
C GLU A 716 -17.28 9.80 51.19
N VAL A 717 -18.15 10.08 50.21
CA VAL A 717 -19.26 11.01 50.37
C VAL A 717 -20.32 10.47 51.34
N VAL A 718 -20.68 9.19 51.23
CA VAL A 718 -21.62 8.54 52.16
C VAL A 718 -21.05 8.52 53.58
N GLU A 719 -19.77 8.18 53.77
CA GLU A 719 -19.11 8.21 55.07
C GLU A 719 -19.19 9.60 55.71
N ARG A 720 -18.92 10.65 54.91
CA ARG A 720 -19.02 12.05 55.34
C ARG A 720 -20.44 12.43 55.75
N VAL A 721 -21.46 11.99 55.00
CA VAL A 721 -22.88 12.27 55.26
C VAL A 721 -23.37 11.50 56.49
N VAL A 722 -23.04 10.21 56.61
CA VAL A 722 -23.41 9.35 57.75
C VAL A 722 -22.81 9.90 59.05
N ARG A 723 -21.52 10.25 59.05
CA ARG A 723 -20.85 10.88 60.22
C ARG A 723 -21.52 12.19 60.61
N ARG A 724 -21.95 13.01 59.65
CA ARG A 724 -22.66 14.29 59.89
C ARG A 724 -24.06 14.08 60.47
N VAL A 725 -24.81 13.09 59.99
CA VAL A 725 -26.22 12.89 60.34
C VAL A 725 -26.40 12.09 61.62
N LEU A 726 -25.60 11.03 61.83
CA LEU A 726 -25.68 10.16 63.01
C LEU A 726 -24.74 10.59 64.16
N GLY A 727 -23.75 11.45 63.89
CA GLY A 727 -22.78 11.91 64.90
C GLY A 727 -21.81 10.84 65.40
N LYS A 728 -21.77 9.68 64.73
CA LYS A 728 -20.87 8.54 65.00
C LYS A 728 -20.45 7.90 63.68
N ASP A 729 -19.31 7.22 63.68
CA ASP A 729 -18.91 6.36 62.57
C ASP A 729 -19.71 5.06 62.63
N ASP A 730 -20.46 4.78 61.57
CA ASP A 730 -21.28 3.59 61.44
C ASP A 730 -21.01 2.92 60.08
N PRO A 731 -19.94 2.12 59.98
CA PRO A 731 -19.50 1.53 58.72
C PRO A 731 -20.57 0.59 58.11
N GLN A 732 -21.43 0.00 58.95
CA GLN A 732 -22.51 -0.87 58.47
C GLN A 732 -23.57 -0.08 57.69
N THR A 733 -23.97 1.08 58.19
CA THR A 733 -24.93 1.96 57.51
C THR A 733 -24.32 2.55 56.22
N VAL A 734 -23.01 2.85 56.22
CA VAL A 734 -22.30 3.31 55.01
C VAL A 734 -22.36 2.25 53.91
N GLU A 735 -21.97 1.01 54.20
CA GLU A 735 -21.96 -0.08 53.22
C GLU A 735 -23.38 -0.41 52.69
N GLN A 736 -24.41 -0.35 53.55
CA GLN A 736 -25.80 -0.55 53.11
C GLN A 736 -26.30 0.55 52.16
N ILE A 737 -26.00 1.82 52.44
CA ILE A 737 -26.37 2.95 51.58
C ILE A 737 -25.61 2.87 50.25
N VAL A 738 -24.30 2.58 50.28
CA VAL A 738 -23.47 2.40 49.08
C VAL A 738 -23.98 1.24 48.22
N ALA A 739 -24.32 0.09 48.82
CA ALA A 739 -24.89 -1.05 48.09
C ALA A 739 -26.21 -0.71 47.38
N VAL A 740 -27.15 -0.03 48.05
CA VAL A 740 -28.41 0.42 47.45
C VAL A 740 -28.17 1.45 46.35
N LEU A 741 -27.21 2.37 46.53
CA LEU A 741 -26.83 3.36 45.53
C LEU A 741 -26.25 2.72 44.27
N LEU A 742 -25.31 1.78 44.41
CA LEU A 742 -24.70 1.05 43.29
C LEU A 742 -25.74 0.18 42.56
N SER A 743 -26.64 -0.48 43.29
CA SER A 743 -27.73 -1.25 42.70
C SER A 743 -28.72 -0.35 41.94
N SER A 744 -29.06 0.83 42.48
CA SER A 744 -29.94 1.79 41.81
C SER A 744 -29.28 2.36 40.55
N ARG A 745 -27.98 2.69 40.63
CA ARG A 745 -27.15 3.12 39.48
C ARG A 745 -27.11 2.06 38.38
N ALA A 746 -26.87 0.79 38.73
CA ALA A 746 -26.87 -0.31 37.77
C ALA A 746 -28.24 -0.49 37.12
N GLY A 747 -29.33 -0.40 37.89
CA GLY A 747 -30.70 -0.48 37.38
C GLY A 747 -31.05 0.66 36.42
N GLN A 748 -30.71 1.90 36.77
CA GLN A 748 -30.96 3.07 35.92
C GLN A 748 -30.18 2.99 34.60
N ARG A 749 -28.91 2.58 34.65
CA ARG A 749 -28.08 2.34 33.45
C ARG A 749 -28.67 1.24 32.58
N GLY A 750 -29.12 0.13 33.18
CA GLY A 750 -29.76 -0.98 32.47
C GLY A 750 -31.04 -0.57 31.73
N VAL A 751 -31.92 0.20 32.36
CA VAL A 751 -33.17 0.70 31.72
C VAL A 751 -32.88 1.56 30.49
N VAL A 752 -31.93 2.50 30.61
CA VAL A 752 -31.53 3.36 29.49
C VAL A 752 -30.89 2.54 28.38
N GLN A 753 -30.00 1.61 28.73
CA GLN A 753 -29.32 0.73 27.80
C GLN A 753 -30.31 -0.13 27.00
N GLU A 754 -31.26 -0.79 27.66
CA GLU A 754 -32.26 -1.63 26.99
C GLU A 754 -33.22 -0.81 26.12
N SER A 755 -33.68 0.34 26.62
CA SER A 755 -34.61 1.21 25.88
C SER A 755 -33.95 1.80 24.63
N LEU A 756 -32.69 2.26 24.74
CA LEU A 756 -31.93 2.78 23.61
C LEU A 756 -31.52 1.67 22.62
N ALA A 757 -31.22 0.46 23.11
CA ALA A 757 -30.94 -0.70 22.26
C ALA A 757 -32.14 -1.04 21.36
N VAL A 758 -33.36 -1.00 21.92
CA VAL A 758 -34.59 -1.19 21.14
C VAL A 758 -34.80 -0.04 20.15
N PHE A 759 -34.58 1.21 20.57
CA PHE A 759 -34.77 2.39 19.72
C PHE A 759 -33.80 2.44 18.53
N GLY A 760 -32.53 2.06 18.73
CA GLY A 760 -31.51 2.03 17.67
C GLY A 760 -31.40 0.70 16.91
N GLU A 761 -32.18 -0.32 17.31
CA GLU A 761 -32.06 -1.71 16.85
C GLU A 761 -30.64 -2.29 17.02
N LEU A 762 -30.02 -2.02 18.17
CA LEU A 762 -28.66 -2.43 18.51
C LEU A 762 -28.64 -3.58 19.52
N ALA A 763 -27.52 -4.29 19.60
CA ALA A 763 -27.27 -5.16 20.75
C ALA A 763 -27.14 -4.30 22.03
N PRO A 764 -27.67 -4.73 23.19
CA PRO A 764 -27.58 -3.97 24.44
C PRO A 764 -26.18 -3.40 24.77
N PRO A 765 -25.05 -4.14 24.65
CA PRO A 765 -23.74 -3.59 25.00
C PRO A 765 -23.28 -2.41 24.12
N LEU A 766 -23.87 -2.22 22.93
CA LEU A 766 -23.53 -1.12 22.02
C LEU A 766 -24.28 0.17 22.32
N ALA A 767 -25.43 0.10 23.01
CA ALA A 767 -26.30 1.27 23.18
C ALA A 767 -25.63 2.41 23.94
N LEU A 768 -24.90 2.11 25.02
CA LEU A 768 -24.22 3.14 25.82
C LEU A 768 -22.99 3.73 25.11
N PRO A 769 -22.08 2.94 24.50
CA PRO A 769 -21.02 3.50 23.67
C PRO A 769 -21.52 4.37 22.49
N VAL A 770 -22.65 4.02 21.87
CA VAL A 770 -23.23 4.86 20.81
C VAL A 770 -23.85 6.14 21.37
N LEU A 771 -24.43 6.10 22.57
CA LEU A 771 -24.93 7.28 23.26
C LEU A 771 -23.80 8.27 23.59
N THR A 772 -22.69 7.77 24.15
CA THR A 772 -21.52 8.61 24.44
C THR A 772 -20.92 9.16 23.15
N TRP A 773 -20.89 8.37 22.07
CA TRP A 773 -20.49 8.85 20.74
C TRP A 773 -21.41 9.95 20.18
N ALA A 774 -22.71 9.90 20.48
CA ALA A 774 -23.66 10.95 20.12
C ALA A 774 -23.50 12.24 20.95
N GLY A 775 -22.63 12.23 21.97
CA GLY A 775 -22.34 13.38 22.82
C GLY A 775 -23.31 13.52 23.99
N SER A 776 -23.93 12.44 24.44
CA SER A 776 -24.80 12.45 25.62
C SER A 776 -24.43 11.37 26.63
N THR A 777 -24.93 11.52 27.85
CA THR A 777 -24.72 10.58 28.95
C THR A 777 -26.03 9.98 29.43
N VAL A 778 -25.95 8.84 30.13
CA VAL A 778 -27.12 8.20 30.75
C VAL A 778 -27.89 9.19 31.65
N GLN A 779 -27.15 10.03 32.38
CA GLN A 779 -27.75 11.02 33.28
C GLN A 779 -28.56 12.06 32.50
N GLU A 780 -28.04 12.60 31.41
CA GLU A 780 -28.75 13.60 30.60
C GLU A 780 -30.06 13.05 30.02
N VAL A 781 -30.05 11.79 29.54
CA VAL A 781 -31.25 11.11 29.06
C VAL A 781 -32.30 11.00 30.17
N LEU A 782 -31.88 10.58 31.37
CA LEU A 782 -32.80 10.43 32.51
C LEU A 782 -33.36 11.78 32.98
N VAL A 783 -32.53 12.83 33.04
CA VAL A 783 -32.93 14.18 33.45
C VAL A 783 -33.95 14.77 32.47
N TYR A 784 -33.72 14.60 31.15
CA TYR A 784 -34.63 15.06 30.12
C TYR A 784 -35.99 14.33 30.22
N VAL A 785 -35.97 13.00 30.33
CA VAL A 785 -37.19 12.19 30.42
C VAL A 785 -37.97 12.43 31.72
N ALA A 786 -37.27 12.77 32.82
CA ALA A 786 -37.87 13.11 34.11
C ALA A 786 -38.49 14.52 34.17
N GLY A 787 -38.36 15.33 33.11
CA GLY A 787 -39.09 16.60 32.96
C GLY A 787 -38.32 17.86 33.39
N ARG A 788 -36.98 17.82 33.51
CA ARG A 788 -36.16 19.03 33.63
C ARG A 788 -35.69 19.46 32.24
N SER A 789 -36.21 20.58 31.72
CA SER A 789 -35.64 21.22 30.53
C SER A 789 -34.24 21.75 30.84
N THR A 790 -33.25 21.43 30.02
CA THR A 790 -31.88 21.98 30.03
C THR A 790 -31.82 23.43 29.52
N ALA A 791 -32.91 24.20 29.68
CA ALA A 791 -33.14 25.50 29.05
C ALA A 791 -32.69 26.69 29.93
N ASP A 792 -31.49 26.63 30.51
CA ASP A 792 -30.92 27.74 31.28
C ASP A 792 -29.50 28.14 30.81
N VAL A 793 -29.17 27.86 29.54
CA VAL A 793 -28.03 28.50 28.88
C VAL A 793 -28.54 29.71 28.11
N PRO A 794 -28.09 30.94 28.42
CA PRO A 794 -28.54 32.14 27.72
C PRO A 794 -28.00 32.13 26.28
N SER A 795 -28.85 31.82 25.32
CA SER A 795 -28.60 31.95 23.90
C SER A 795 -28.62 33.43 23.51
N SER A 796 -27.45 34.05 23.40
CA SER A 796 -27.26 35.34 22.74
C SER A 796 -26.95 35.14 21.26
N ALA A 797 -27.96 35.08 20.39
CA ALA A 797 -27.88 35.42 18.98
C ALA A 797 -29.30 35.56 18.40
N GLY A 798 -29.45 36.43 17.41
CA GLY A 798 -30.71 37.04 16.99
C GLY A 798 -31.70 36.12 16.27
N GLU A 799 -32.92 36.66 16.18
CA GLU A 799 -34.11 36.13 15.53
C GLU A 799 -33.88 35.72 14.06
N GLU A 800 -34.27 34.48 13.71
CA GLU A 800 -35.05 34.03 12.54
C GLU A 800 -34.76 32.53 12.27
N ASP A 801 -35.31 31.67 13.15
CA ASP A 801 -35.61 30.23 13.03
C ASP A 801 -35.65 29.71 14.49
N GLU A 802 -36.79 29.22 14.98
CA GLU A 802 -36.84 28.62 16.33
C GLU A 802 -35.83 27.46 16.39
N PRO A 803 -34.77 27.53 17.23
CA PRO A 803 -33.82 26.43 17.32
C PRO A 803 -34.56 25.24 17.91
N GLY A 804 -34.70 24.16 17.13
CA GLY A 804 -35.31 22.92 17.59
C GLY A 804 -34.58 22.32 18.80
N ASP A 805 -35.19 21.33 19.45
CA ASP A 805 -34.67 20.76 20.69
C ASP A 805 -33.33 20.04 20.45
N PRO A 806 -32.21 20.52 21.03
CA PRO A 806 -30.89 19.92 20.84
C PRO A 806 -30.83 18.44 21.26
N PHE A 807 -31.62 18.03 22.26
CA PHE A 807 -31.67 16.64 22.72
C PHE A 807 -32.33 15.73 21.68
N LEU A 808 -33.37 16.22 20.99
CA LEU A 808 -33.97 15.47 19.87
C LEU A 808 -33.02 15.41 18.66
N GLY A 809 -32.23 16.47 18.44
CA GLY A 809 -31.12 16.45 17.48
C GLY A 809 -30.07 15.39 17.84
N MET A 810 -29.70 15.27 19.12
CA MET A 810 -28.81 14.21 19.62
C MET A 810 -29.40 12.81 19.37
N LEU A 811 -30.69 12.58 19.64
CA LEU A 811 -31.34 11.28 19.36
C LEU A 811 -31.36 10.92 17.87
N ASN A 812 -31.54 11.90 16.99
CA ASN A 812 -31.37 11.69 15.54
C ASN A 812 -29.91 11.34 15.20
N GLY A 813 -28.94 11.98 15.86
CA GLY A 813 -27.52 11.64 15.79
C GLY A 813 -27.20 10.23 16.32
N PHE A 814 -27.90 9.76 17.35
CA PHE A 814 -27.81 8.41 17.90
C PHE A 814 -28.29 7.38 16.87
N ILE A 815 -29.44 7.60 16.22
CA ILE A 815 -29.91 6.72 15.14
C ILE A 815 -28.90 6.70 13.98
N GLY A 816 -28.39 7.86 13.57
CA GLY A 816 -27.38 7.95 12.52
C GLY A 816 -26.13 7.12 12.82
N ARG A 817 -25.61 7.20 14.04
CA ARG A 817 -24.46 6.41 14.51
C ARG A 817 -24.78 4.94 14.70
N SER A 818 -25.99 4.60 15.14
CA SER A 818 -26.48 3.21 15.26
C SER A 818 -26.44 2.52 13.91
N GLU A 819 -26.89 3.20 12.85
CA GLU A 819 -26.82 2.69 11.48
C GLU A 819 -25.39 2.49 10.99
N VAL A 820 -24.45 3.37 11.36
CA VAL A 820 -23.02 3.21 11.04
C VAL A 820 -22.45 1.97 11.73
N VAL A 821 -22.73 1.78 13.02
CA VAL A 821 -22.31 0.59 13.78
C VAL A 821 -22.86 -0.69 13.16
N LYS A 822 -24.13 -0.69 12.75
CA LYS A 822 -24.77 -1.84 12.07
C LYS A 822 -24.14 -2.13 10.71
N THR A 823 -23.98 -1.09 9.88
CA THR A 823 -23.45 -1.21 8.52
C THR A 823 -22.00 -1.69 8.51
N LEU A 824 -21.19 -1.12 9.41
CA LEU A 824 -19.78 -1.47 9.56
C LEU A 824 -19.53 -2.65 10.51
N LYS A 825 -20.57 -3.20 11.16
CA LYS A 825 -20.48 -4.33 12.10
C LYS A 825 -19.45 -4.11 13.22
N LEU A 826 -19.43 -2.92 13.81
CA LEU A 826 -18.46 -2.56 14.84
C LEU A 826 -18.78 -3.26 16.18
N SER A 827 -17.74 -3.70 16.90
CA SER A 827 -17.88 -4.27 18.24
C SER A 827 -17.96 -3.18 19.32
N ALA A 828 -18.52 -3.55 20.49
CA ALA A 828 -18.63 -2.64 21.62
C ALA A 828 -17.24 -2.27 22.19
N GLU A 829 -16.35 -3.25 22.27
CA GLU A 829 -14.97 -3.08 22.76
C GLU A 829 -14.18 -2.12 21.88
N PHE A 830 -14.27 -2.28 20.56
CA PHE A 830 -13.66 -1.35 19.62
C PHE A 830 -14.22 0.06 19.76
N LEU A 831 -15.55 0.21 19.83
CA LEU A 831 -16.17 1.54 19.91
C LEU A 831 -15.77 2.27 21.19
N THR A 832 -15.70 1.57 22.33
CA THR A 832 -15.17 2.14 23.58
C THR A 832 -13.73 2.60 23.44
N LEU A 833 -12.87 1.79 22.80
CA LEU A 833 -11.49 2.18 22.54
C LEU A 833 -11.41 3.39 21.60
N TYR A 834 -12.16 3.38 20.49
CA TYR A 834 -12.21 4.46 19.50
C TYR A 834 -12.61 5.80 20.10
N LEU A 835 -13.54 5.82 21.07
CA LEU A 835 -13.93 7.05 21.77
C LEU A 835 -12.82 7.63 22.64
N VAL A 836 -11.87 6.80 23.07
CA VAL A 836 -10.69 7.22 23.85
C VAL A 836 -9.55 7.68 22.93
N ILE A 837 -9.24 6.89 21.89
CA ILE A 837 -8.07 7.12 21.04
C ILE A 837 -8.34 8.04 19.83
N GLY A 838 -9.62 8.20 19.44
CA GLY A 838 -10.02 8.93 18.25
C GLY A 838 -9.58 8.27 16.95
N ASP A 839 -9.47 9.07 15.89
CA ASP A 839 -8.96 8.62 14.59
C ASP A 839 -7.43 8.81 14.43
N GLY A 840 -6.81 9.55 15.36
CA GLY A 840 -5.38 9.88 15.37
C GLY A 840 -5.04 11.30 14.90
N VAL A 841 -6.01 12.04 14.37
CA VAL A 841 -5.87 13.45 13.96
C VAL A 841 -6.61 14.36 14.93
N GLU A 842 -7.82 13.94 15.33
CA GLU A 842 -8.66 14.62 16.32
C GLU A 842 -9.16 13.61 17.36
N ASN A 843 -9.45 14.07 18.58
CA ASN A 843 -10.22 13.26 19.53
C ASN A 843 -11.58 12.96 18.88
N ALA A 844 -12.13 11.76 19.10
CA ALA A 844 -13.47 11.42 18.58
C ALA A 844 -14.43 12.54 18.97
N PRO A 845 -15.01 13.29 18.00
CA PRO A 845 -15.70 14.51 18.34
C PRO A 845 -17.04 14.14 18.97
N ALA A 846 -17.08 14.09 20.31
CA ALA A 846 -18.31 14.00 21.05
C ALA A 846 -19.13 15.25 20.72
N SER A 847 -20.35 15.07 20.20
CA SER A 847 -21.33 16.08 19.73
C SER A 847 -21.22 16.66 18.30
N ALA A 848 -20.13 16.46 17.54
CA ALA A 848 -20.04 17.00 16.17
C ALA A 848 -20.74 16.09 15.13
N PRO A 849 -21.12 16.61 13.94
CA PRO A 849 -21.51 15.75 12.81
C PRO A 849 -20.38 14.81 12.43
N LEU A 850 -20.73 13.61 11.94
CA LEU A 850 -19.75 12.67 11.43
C LEU A 850 -18.99 13.30 10.26
N THR A 851 -17.67 13.30 10.33
CA THR A 851 -16.82 13.77 9.23
C THR A 851 -16.57 12.62 8.24
N PRO A 852 -16.20 12.94 6.98
CA PRO A 852 -15.75 11.92 6.03
C PRO A 852 -14.55 11.11 6.56
N SER A 853 -13.64 11.76 7.30
CA SER A 853 -12.48 11.12 7.92
C SER A 853 -12.89 10.09 8.97
N ALA A 854 -13.80 10.44 9.87
CA ALA A 854 -14.30 9.52 10.88
C ALA A 854 -14.89 8.27 10.24
N LEU A 855 -15.75 8.43 9.23
CA LEU A 855 -16.37 7.30 8.55
C LEU A 855 -15.33 6.46 7.78
N TYR A 856 -14.36 7.09 7.12
CA TYR A 856 -13.25 6.40 6.46
C TYR A 856 -12.43 5.55 7.45
N TYR A 857 -11.98 6.11 8.57
CA TYR A 857 -11.13 5.39 9.50
C TYR A 857 -11.86 4.23 10.21
N LEU A 858 -13.18 4.33 10.40
CA LEU A 858 -13.97 3.18 10.85
C LEU A 858 -13.97 2.04 9.83
N THR A 859 -13.94 2.34 8.52
CA THR A 859 -13.79 1.28 7.50
C THR A 859 -12.38 0.67 7.46
N ILE A 860 -11.36 1.43 7.88
CA ILE A 860 -9.97 0.93 7.99
C ILE A 860 -9.84 -0.09 9.12
N TYR A 861 -10.55 0.11 10.23
CA TYR A 861 -10.60 -0.90 11.27
C TYR A 861 -11.09 -2.26 10.73
N ASN A 862 -12.19 -2.26 9.99
CA ASN A 862 -12.71 -3.49 9.38
C ASN A 862 -11.73 -4.13 8.39
N ARG A 863 -11.00 -3.31 7.62
CA ARG A 863 -9.91 -3.80 6.76
C ARG A 863 -8.82 -4.47 7.59
N ALA A 864 -8.39 -3.85 8.68
CA ALA A 864 -7.37 -4.40 9.56
C ALA A 864 -7.81 -5.74 10.17
N VAL A 865 -9.06 -5.83 10.65
CA VAL A 865 -9.63 -7.09 11.16
C VAL A 865 -9.69 -8.15 10.06
N ALA A 866 -10.08 -7.79 8.83
CA ALA A 866 -10.16 -8.73 7.71
C ALA A 866 -8.79 -9.24 7.22
N LEU A 867 -7.73 -8.45 7.39
CA LEU A 867 -6.35 -8.82 7.05
C LEU A 867 -5.63 -9.56 8.19
N SER A 868 -6.19 -9.55 9.40
CA SER A 868 -5.62 -10.26 10.54
C SER A 868 -5.92 -11.75 10.43
N GLU A 869 -4.94 -12.60 10.73
CA GLU A 869 -5.09 -14.05 10.82
C GLU A 869 -5.64 -14.49 12.19
N GLU A 870 -5.64 -13.57 13.15
CA GLU A 870 -5.99 -13.77 14.56
C GLU A 870 -7.33 -13.08 14.92
N PRO A 871 -7.95 -13.42 16.07
CA PRO A 871 -9.22 -12.83 16.46
C PRO A 871 -9.11 -11.34 16.79
N GLU A 872 -10.20 -10.61 16.53
CA GLU A 872 -10.36 -9.16 16.77
C GLU A 872 -9.85 -8.69 18.14
N SER A 873 -10.06 -9.51 19.18
CA SER A 873 -9.65 -9.21 20.55
C SER A 873 -8.15 -8.97 20.70
N GLN A 874 -7.31 -9.68 19.94
CA GLN A 874 -5.85 -9.49 20.01
C GLN A 874 -5.40 -8.17 19.35
N LEU A 875 -6.05 -7.75 18.26
CA LEU A 875 -5.79 -6.44 17.65
C LEU A 875 -6.21 -5.30 18.59
N LEU A 876 -7.34 -5.45 19.28
CA LEU A 876 -7.80 -4.48 20.27
C LEU A 876 -6.87 -4.40 21.48
N ASP A 877 -6.42 -5.55 21.99
CA ASP A 877 -5.45 -5.62 23.08
C ASP A 877 -4.11 -4.95 22.69
N TYR A 878 -3.61 -5.20 21.47
CA TYR A 878 -2.45 -4.48 20.93
C TYR A 878 -2.66 -2.96 20.94
N LEU A 879 -3.79 -2.47 20.41
CA LEU A 879 -4.08 -1.03 20.34
C LEU A 879 -4.25 -0.42 21.74
N GLN A 880 -4.85 -1.13 22.69
CA GLN A 880 -4.94 -0.69 24.09
C GLN A 880 -3.55 -0.55 24.71
N ARG A 881 -2.73 -1.61 24.65
CA ARG A 881 -1.37 -1.63 25.22
C ARG A 881 -0.50 -0.50 24.69
N VAL A 882 -0.55 -0.24 23.39
CA VAL A 882 0.28 0.79 22.76
C VAL A 882 -0.20 2.20 23.10
N ASN A 883 -1.51 2.41 23.27
CA ASN A 883 -2.05 3.72 23.67
C ASN A 883 -1.91 4.00 25.17
N GLU A 884 -1.66 2.99 26.01
CA GLU A 884 -1.30 3.14 27.43
C GLU A 884 0.18 3.53 27.67
N LEU A 885 1.02 3.50 26.62
CA LEU A 885 2.44 3.78 26.75
C LEU A 885 2.73 5.24 27.13
N PRO A 886 3.77 5.49 27.96
CA PRO A 886 4.21 6.84 28.27
C PRO A 886 4.78 7.53 27.02
N GLY A 887 4.57 8.85 26.91
CA GLY A 887 5.02 9.64 25.75
C GLY A 887 6.54 9.85 25.68
N ASP A 888 7.26 9.65 26.79
CA ASP A 888 8.66 9.97 27.03
C ASP A 888 9.52 8.70 27.26
N LEU A 889 9.45 7.74 26.33
CA LEU A 889 10.30 6.55 26.36
C LEU A 889 11.78 6.92 26.13
N SER A 890 12.68 6.25 26.86
CA SER A 890 14.13 6.33 26.62
C SER A 890 14.51 5.73 25.25
N SER A 891 15.71 5.98 24.73
CA SER A 891 16.14 5.44 23.44
C SER A 891 16.14 3.92 23.37
N ASP A 892 16.57 3.25 24.44
CA ASP A 892 16.58 1.79 24.52
C ASP A 892 15.18 1.25 24.82
N GLY A 893 14.41 1.89 25.72
CA GLY A 893 13.01 1.56 25.96
C GLY A 893 12.16 1.65 24.69
N LEU A 894 12.37 2.69 23.88
CA LEU A 894 11.70 2.86 22.60
C LEU A 894 12.06 1.75 21.61
N ARG A 895 13.34 1.34 21.54
CA ARG A 895 13.79 0.23 20.67
C ARG A 895 13.13 -1.09 21.06
N LEU A 896 13.04 -1.38 22.36
CA LEU A 896 12.39 -2.60 22.88
C LEU A 896 10.89 -2.61 22.58
N VAL A 897 10.22 -1.46 22.75
CA VAL A 897 8.79 -1.30 22.40
C VAL A 897 8.59 -1.46 20.89
N GLN A 898 9.44 -0.84 20.06
CA GLN A 898 9.36 -0.97 18.60
C GLN A 898 9.51 -2.42 18.13
N ALA A 899 10.50 -3.14 18.66
CA ALA A 899 10.73 -4.55 18.33
C ALA A 899 9.52 -5.41 18.74
N HIS A 900 9.06 -5.25 19.98
CA HIS A 900 7.94 -6.07 20.48
C HIS A 900 6.60 -5.74 19.80
N ALA A 901 6.32 -4.46 19.56
CA ALA A 901 5.12 -4.05 18.81
C ALA A 901 5.15 -4.61 17.38
N ALA A 902 6.33 -4.66 16.76
CA ALA A 902 6.49 -5.26 15.44
C ALA A 902 6.30 -6.79 15.46
N GLU A 903 6.76 -7.49 16.51
CA GLU A 903 6.50 -8.93 16.71
C GLU A 903 5.00 -9.22 16.83
N LEU A 904 4.28 -8.48 17.68
CA LEU A 904 2.83 -8.67 17.88
C LEU A 904 2.05 -8.44 16.59
N LEU A 905 2.36 -7.37 15.85
CA LEU A 905 1.72 -7.12 14.56
C LEU A 905 2.14 -8.13 13.48
N ALA A 906 3.38 -8.63 13.52
CA ALA A 906 3.85 -9.66 12.60
C ALA A 906 3.05 -10.96 12.77
N GLU A 907 2.80 -11.36 14.01
CA GLU A 907 1.93 -12.50 14.35
C GLU A 907 0.49 -12.26 13.90
N LEU A 908 -0.09 -11.10 14.23
CA LEU A 908 -1.47 -10.75 13.88
C LEU A 908 -1.77 -10.73 12.37
N PHE A 909 -0.81 -10.32 11.53
CA PHE A 909 -1.02 -10.08 10.10
C PHE A 909 -0.28 -11.09 9.19
N GLY A 910 0.34 -12.13 9.76
CA GLY A 910 1.12 -13.11 9.00
C GLY A 910 2.27 -12.49 8.22
N TRP A 911 2.95 -11.51 8.84
CA TRP A 911 4.01 -10.70 8.20
C TRP A 911 5.35 -10.84 8.95
N SER A 912 6.47 -10.42 8.36
CA SER A 912 7.77 -10.49 9.05
C SER A 912 7.96 -9.28 9.97
N ALA A 913 8.53 -9.47 11.17
CA ALA A 913 8.76 -8.39 12.12
C ALA A 913 9.67 -7.28 11.55
N GLU A 914 10.64 -7.64 10.70
CA GLU A 914 11.49 -6.68 9.99
C GLU A 914 10.70 -5.79 9.03
N GLU A 915 9.76 -6.37 8.29
CA GLU A 915 8.90 -5.62 7.36
C GLU A 915 7.90 -4.74 8.08
N VAL A 916 7.30 -5.25 9.17
CA VAL A 916 6.42 -4.47 10.05
C VAL A 916 7.18 -3.28 10.65
N LEU A 917 8.41 -3.48 11.13
CA LEU A 917 9.23 -2.41 11.68
C LEU A 917 9.62 -1.37 10.62
N ALA A 918 9.97 -1.80 9.41
CA ALA A 918 10.24 -0.89 8.29
C ALA A 918 9.01 -0.05 7.94
N CYS A 919 7.83 -0.68 7.91
CA CYS A 919 6.55 -0.01 7.72
C CYS A 919 6.26 0.98 8.86
N ALA A 920 6.37 0.55 10.11
CA ALA A 920 6.06 1.37 11.28
C ALA A 920 6.96 2.61 11.38
N LYS A 921 8.25 2.49 11.02
CA LYS A 921 9.17 3.65 10.90
C LYS A 921 8.74 4.67 9.85
N ARG A 922 8.15 4.22 8.74
CA ARG A 922 7.63 5.13 7.70
C ARG A 922 6.32 5.81 8.13
N VAL A 923 5.45 5.04 8.76
CA VAL A 923 4.10 5.46 9.17
C VAL A 923 4.17 6.46 10.32
N ASN A 924 4.97 6.14 11.34
CA ASN A 924 5.13 6.95 12.55
C ASN A 924 6.62 7.24 12.76
N GLY A 925 7.19 8.15 11.97
CA GLY A 925 8.62 8.48 12.03
C GLY A 925 9.13 9.00 13.38
N GLY A 926 8.23 9.42 14.28
CA GLY A 926 8.57 9.83 15.64
C GLY A 926 8.82 8.64 16.57
N GLN A 927 7.79 7.80 16.77
CA GLN A 927 7.85 6.70 17.76
C GLN A 927 8.10 5.31 17.15
N GLY A 928 7.87 5.12 15.84
CA GLY A 928 8.19 3.89 15.12
C GLY A 928 7.28 2.69 15.39
N TYR A 929 6.07 2.89 15.91
CA TYR A 929 5.04 1.85 16.11
C TYR A 929 3.63 2.36 15.76
N ILE A 930 2.71 1.43 15.47
CA ILE A 930 1.33 1.71 15.03
C ILE A 930 0.43 1.90 16.27
N ARG A 931 -0.23 3.06 16.39
CA ARG A 931 -1.05 3.41 17.57
C ARG A 931 -2.42 4.02 17.26
N SER A 932 -2.60 4.60 16.07
CA SER A 932 -3.84 5.24 15.63
C SER A 932 -4.41 4.54 14.39
N LEU A 933 -5.69 4.82 14.09
CA LEU A 933 -6.32 4.33 12.86
C LEU A 933 -5.68 4.92 11.60
N GLN A 934 -5.18 6.16 11.66
CA GLN A 934 -4.38 6.72 10.58
C GLN A 934 -3.08 5.93 10.35
N HIS A 935 -2.40 5.51 11.42
CA HIS A 935 -1.20 4.67 11.27
C HIS A 935 -1.58 3.30 10.68
N LEU A 936 -2.71 2.74 11.13
CA LEU A 936 -3.22 1.47 10.66
C LEU A 936 -3.65 1.52 9.18
N ASP A 937 -4.12 2.66 8.68
CA ASP A 937 -4.48 2.84 7.26
C ASP A 937 -3.27 2.60 6.33
N LEU A 938 -2.16 3.31 6.56
CA LEU A 938 -0.97 3.11 5.73
C LEU A 938 -0.39 1.70 5.90
N PHE A 939 -0.39 1.16 7.12
CA PHE A 939 0.05 -0.21 7.38
C PHE A 939 -0.77 -1.25 6.60
N THR A 940 -2.10 -1.18 6.69
CA THR A 940 -3.00 -2.13 6.00
C THR A 940 -2.95 -1.98 4.48
N ARG A 941 -2.80 -0.76 3.94
CA ARG A 941 -2.57 -0.53 2.50
C ARG A 941 -1.30 -1.21 2.00
N LEU A 942 -0.20 -1.08 2.74
CA LEU A 942 1.07 -1.71 2.40
C LEU A 942 0.99 -3.23 2.52
N ARG A 943 0.24 -3.75 3.49
CA ARG A 943 -0.01 -5.19 3.64
C ARG A 943 -0.86 -5.76 2.50
N GLU A 944 -1.94 -5.08 2.10
CA GLU A 944 -2.73 -5.48 0.92
C GLU A 944 -1.87 -5.50 -0.34
N PHE A 945 -1.04 -4.47 -0.53
CA PHE A 945 -0.15 -4.40 -1.67
C PHE A 945 0.92 -5.50 -1.64
N SER A 946 1.48 -5.86 -0.48
CA SER A 946 2.45 -6.95 -0.40
C SER A 946 1.83 -8.31 -0.72
N LEU A 947 0.58 -8.55 -0.34
CA LEU A 947 -0.17 -9.75 -0.72
C LEU A 947 -0.41 -9.84 -2.23
N GLN A 948 -0.67 -8.71 -2.90
CA GLN A 948 -0.88 -8.67 -4.35
C GLN A 948 0.43 -8.75 -5.16
N SER A 949 1.48 -8.08 -4.68
CA SER A 949 2.71 -7.85 -5.42
C SER A 949 3.83 -8.84 -5.10
N THR A 950 3.72 -9.60 -4.00
CA THR A 950 4.77 -10.48 -3.43
C THR A 950 6.06 -9.76 -3.05
N LEU A 951 6.09 -8.41 -3.07
CA LEU A 951 7.24 -7.63 -2.65
C LEU A 951 7.28 -7.44 -1.13
N ASP A 952 8.49 -7.33 -0.59
CA ASP A 952 8.71 -6.97 0.80
C ASP A 952 8.38 -5.48 1.05
N ALA A 953 8.03 -5.15 2.30
CA ALA A 953 7.74 -3.78 2.71
C ALA A 953 8.86 -2.80 2.30
N SER A 954 10.12 -3.22 2.45
CA SER A 954 11.28 -2.36 2.18
C SER A 954 11.36 -1.93 0.71
N THR A 955 11.14 -2.86 -0.22
CA THR A 955 11.15 -2.59 -1.66
C THR A 955 9.94 -1.75 -2.07
N THR A 956 8.77 -2.06 -1.52
CA THR A 956 7.54 -1.27 -1.74
C THR A 956 7.71 0.18 -1.28
N LEU A 957 8.29 0.39 -0.10
CA LEU A 957 8.55 1.72 0.43
C LEU A 957 9.59 2.48 -0.40
N LYS A 958 10.67 1.82 -0.82
CA LYS A 958 11.67 2.42 -1.73
C LYS A 958 11.03 2.90 -3.03
N MET A 959 10.16 2.07 -3.63
CA MET A 959 9.39 2.44 -4.82
C MET A 959 8.47 3.64 -4.53
N GLY A 960 7.78 3.64 -3.39
CA GLY A 960 6.88 4.73 -3.00
C GLY A 960 7.59 6.06 -2.71
N THR A 961 8.88 6.02 -2.33
CA THR A 961 9.71 7.22 -2.12
C THR A 961 10.53 7.62 -3.34
N LEU A 962 10.42 6.89 -4.45
CA LEU A 962 11.18 7.16 -5.66
C LEU A 962 10.68 8.47 -6.30
N LEU A 963 11.59 9.43 -6.44
CA LEU A 963 11.27 10.69 -7.10
C LEU A 963 11.09 10.49 -8.61
N PRO A 964 10.15 11.24 -9.26
CA PRO A 964 9.93 11.13 -10.71
C PRO A 964 11.19 11.43 -11.55
N ASP A 965 12.10 12.24 -11.04
CA ASP A 965 13.35 12.70 -11.66
C ASP A 965 14.60 12.01 -11.06
N ALA A 966 14.42 10.91 -10.31
CA ALA A 966 15.53 10.16 -9.75
C ALA A 966 16.53 9.65 -10.82
N SER A 967 17.78 9.44 -10.41
CA SER A 967 18.86 9.02 -11.32
C SER A 967 18.62 7.63 -11.91
N PHE A 968 19.27 7.36 -13.05
CA PHE A 968 19.26 6.03 -13.69
C PHE A 968 19.68 4.92 -12.71
N SER A 969 20.72 5.17 -11.89
CA SER A 969 21.19 4.21 -10.89
C SER A 969 20.13 3.88 -9.83
N ALA A 970 19.36 4.88 -9.37
CA ALA A 970 18.30 4.65 -8.38
C ALA A 970 17.16 3.78 -8.95
N TYR A 971 16.78 4.02 -10.21
CA TYR A 971 15.81 3.16 -10.90
C TYR A 971 16.36 1.76 -11.16
N ARG A 972 17.64 1.62 -11.53
CA ARG A 972 18.31 0.32 -11.74
C ARG A 972 18.35 -0.49 -10.45
N ASP A 973 18.84 0.10 -9.36
CA ASP A 973 18.94 -0.58 -8.07
C ASP A 973 17.57 -1.08 -7.58
N LEU A 974 16.50 -0.32 -7.85
CA LEU A 974 15.13 -0.73 -7.54
C LEU A 974 14.62 -1.84 -8.48
N ALA A 975 14.83 -1.71 -9.79
CA ALA A 975 14.42 -2.71 -10.78
C ALA A 975 15.12 -4.06 -10.54
N ASP A 976 16.41 -4.04 -10.20
CA ASP A 976 17.18 -5.23 -9.85
C ASP A 976 16.65 -5.87 -8.55
N GLN A 977 16.32 -5.05 -7.53
CA GLN A 977 15.68 -5.54 -6.31
C GLN A 977 14.34 -6.20 -6.59
N VAL A 978 13.47 -5.56 -7.37
CA VAL A 978 12.16 -6.11 -7.75
C VAL A 978 12.33 -7.42 -8.52
N THR A 979 13.20 -7.44 -9.53
CA THR A 979 13.45 -8.64 -10.35
C THR A 979 14.02 -9.78 -9.51
N ALA A 980 14.95 -9.48 -8.59
CA ALA A 980 15.52 -10.47 -7.68
C ALA A 980 14.48 -11.04 -6.71
N ARG A 981 13.51 -10.24 -6.25
CA ARG A 981 12.39 -10.70 -5.40
C ARG A 981 11.42 -11.58 -6.18
N LEU A 982 11.11 -11.21 -7.41
CA LEU A 982 10.22 -12.00 -8.27
C LEU A 982 10.83 -13.34 -8.70
N ALA A 983 12.16 -13.41 -8.82
CA ALA A 983 12.87 -14.65 -9.17
C ALA A 983 12.90 -15.68 -8.03
N ASP A 984 12.86 -15.23 -6.77
CA ASP A 984 12.86 -16.07 -5.58
C ASP A 984 11.88 -15.52 -4.53
N PRO A 985 10.56 -15.74 -4.72
CA PRO A 985 9.53 -15.19 -3.85
C PRO A 985 9.57 -15.78 -2.43
N ASP A 986 10.14 -16.98 -2.26
CA ASP A 986 10.21 -17.67 -0.96
C ASP A 986 11.32 -17.11 -0.05
N ARG A 987 12.19 -16.23 -0.57
CA ARG A 987 13.31 -15.62 0.17
C ARG A 987 12.87 -14.80 1.39
N THR A 988 11.59 -14.42 1.46
CA THR A 988 10.93 -13.70 2.57
C THR A 988 9.78 -14.47 3.20
N SER A 989 9.85 -15.80 3.22
CA SER A 989 9.70 -16.57 4.46
C SER A 989 9.15 -15.89 5.74
N PRO A 990 7.83 -15.68 6.02
CA PRO A 990 7.38 -15.15 7.33
C PRO A 990 7.91 -16.01 8.52
N LEU A 991 8.15 -17.29 8.26
CA LEU A 991 8.74 -18.24 9.22
C LEU A 991 10.21 -17.96 9.58
N TYR A 992 10.98 -17.25 8.74
CA TYR A 992 12.39 -16.96 9.00
C TYR A 992 12.58 -15.76 9.96
N GLY A 993 11.67 -14.77 9.91
CA GLY A 993 11.76 -13.54 10.69
C GLY A 993 11.25 -13.63 12.14
N LEU A 994 10.33 -14.55 12.43
CA LEU A 994 9.86 -14.82 13.80
C LEU A 994 10.94 -15.47 14.69
N HIS A 995 12.01 -16.01 14.09
CA HIS A 995 13.01 -16.83 14.77
C HIS A 995 14.46 -16.36 14.58
N ALA A 996 14.69 -15.11 14.14
CA ALA A 996 16.04 -14.54 14.17
C ALA A 996 16.50 -14.45 15.64
N ALA A 997 17.24 -15.45 16.08
CA ALA A 997 17.62 -15.73 17.47
C ALA A 997 18.53 -14.67 18.13
N GLY A 998 18.66 -13.47 17.55
CA GLY A 998 19.55 -12.41 18.01
C GLY A 998 18.91 -11.30 18.86
N ASP A 999 17.58 -11.14 18.83
CA ASP A 999 16.90 -9.94 19.38
C ASP A 999 15.90 -10.23 20.52
N ARG A 1000 16.01 -11.39 21.18
CA ARG A 1000 15.15 -11.68 22.34
C ARG A 1000 15.63 -10.95 23.58
N VAL A 1001 14.74 -10.15 24.15
CA VAL A 1001 14.95 -9.50 25.45
C VAL A 1001 15.08 -10.57 26.52
N GLU A 1002 16.28 -10.71 27.08
CA GLU A 1002 16.55 -11.60 28.19
C GLU A 1002 16.45 -10.82 29.50
N VAL A 1003 15.62 -11.33 30.41
CA VAL A 1003 15.41 -10.74 31.72
C VAL A 1003 15.79 -11.74 32.78
N GLN A 1004 16.73 -11.37 33.65
CA GLN A 1004 17.15 -12.18 34.78
C GLN A 1004 16.73 -11.51 36.09
N SER A 1005 16.09 -12.27 36.98
CA SER A 1005 15.70 -11.79 38.31
C SER A 1005 16.58 -12.42 39.39
N THR A 1006 17.00 -11.59 40.35
CA THR A 1006 17.72 -12.03 41.55
C THR A 1006 17.06 -11.43 42.78
N VAL A 1007 16.69 -12.27 43.76
CA VAL A 1007 16.04 -11.84 45.01
C VAL A 1007 16.96 -12.15 46.19
N GLY A 1008 17.00 -11.25 47.18
CA GLY A 1008 17.82 -11.43 48.38
C GLY A 1008 17.39 -12.63 49.23
N THR A 1009 16.13 -12.66 49.64
CA THR A 1009 15.48 -13.76 50.37
C THR A 1009 14.11 -14.08 49.78
N THR A 1010 13.75 -15.37 49.78
CA THR A 1010 12.45 -15.89 49.30
C THR A 1010 11.45 -16.16 50.42
N GLU A 1011 11.87 -15.99 51.67
CA GLU A 1011 11.04 -16.17 52.86
C GLU A 1011 10.99 -14.84 53.62
N LEU A 1012 9.78 -14.41 53.96
CA LEU A 1012 9.51 -13.23 54.80
C LEU A 1012 8.48 -13.63 55.87
N VAL A 1013 8.57 -13.02 57.04
CA VAL A 1013 7.58 -13.21 58.10
C VAL A 1013 6.37 -12.31 57.83
N ALA A 1014 5.17 -12.86 57.76
CA ALA A 1014 3.93 -12.08 57.61
C ALA A 1014 3.74 -11.10 58.77
N ASN A 1015 3.07 -9.97 58.53
CA ASN A 1015 2.79 -8.95 59.55
C ASN A 1015 4.05 -8.41 60.29
N SER A 1016 5.20 -8.48 59.63
CA SER A 1016 6.49 -7.95 60.10
C SER A 1016 6.94 -6.75 59.26
N ASN A 1017 8.00 -6.08 59.69
CA ASN A 1017 8.65 -5.02 58.92
C ASN A 1017 9.82 -5.56 58.06
N GLU A 1018 9.87 -6.87 57.82
CA GLU A 1018 10.90 -7.47 56.98
C GLU A 1018 10.76 -7.03 55.52
N THR A 1019 11.91 -6.84 54.89
CA THR A 1019 12.00 -6.42 53.49
C THR A 1019 13.06 -7.24 52.78
N THR A 1020 12.86 -7.48 51.49
CA THR A 1020 13.86 -8.09 50.60
C THR A 1020 14.01 -7.20 49.37
N GLN A 1021 15.24 -7.13 48.84
CA GLN A 1021 15.50 -6.46 47.56
C GLN A 1021 15.40 -7.46 46.42
N LEU A 1022 14.66 -7.07 45.39
CA LEU A 1022 14.54 -7.79 44.12
C LEU A 1022 15.17 -6.92 43.04
N THR A 1023 16.09 -7.51 42.28
CA THR A 1023 16.74 -6.87 41.14
C THR A 1023 16.38 -7.62 39.86
N VAL A 1024 16.01 -6.87 38.83
CA VAL A 1024 15.79 -7.39 37.47
C VAL A 1024 16.82 -6.76 36.54
N THR A 1025 17.54 -7.61 35.80
CA THR A 1025 18.50 -7.21 34.78
C THR A 1025 17.91 -7.44 33.39
N VAL A 1026 17.84 -6.40 32.56
CA VAL A 1026 17.31 -6.45 31.20
C VAL A 1026 18.46 -6.35 30.19
N THR A 1027 18.56 -7.34 29.30
CA THR A 1027 19.60 -7.41 28.26
C THR A 1027 19.01 -7.77 26.89
N LEU A 1028 19.63 -7.27 25.83
CA LEU A 1028 19.33 -7.61 24.43
C LEU A 1028 20.63 -8.10 23.80
N GLY A 1029 20.69 -9.36 23.34
CA GLY A 1029 21.92 -9.90 22.74
C GLY A 1029 23.17 -9.79 23.63
N GLN A 1030 23.00 -9.91 24.96
CA GLN A 1030 24.02 -9.69 26.01
C GLN A 1030 24.40 -8.22 26.30
N GLU A 1031 23.81 -7.24 25.62
CA GLU A 1031 24.02 -5.82 25.92
C GLU A 1031 22.98 -5.29 26.94
N PRO A 1032 23.41 -4.61 28.02
CA PRO A 1032 22.49 -4.05 29.02
C PRO A 1032 21.66 -2.90 28.45
N GLN A 1033 20.35 -2.90 28.73
CA GLN A 1033 19.42 -1.88 28.23
C GLN A 1033 19.20 -0.77 29.26
N MET A 1034 19.52 0.47 28.90
CA MET A 1034 19.58 1.59 29.83
C MET A 1034 18.25 2.34 29.94
N TYR A 1035 17.87 2.77 31.14
CA TYR A 1035 16.69 3.62 31.39
C TYR A 1035 15.36 3.04 30.87
N VAL A 1036 15.18 1.72 30.93
CA VAL A 1036 13.94 1.01 30.59
C VAL A 1036 13.01 0.98 31.80
N ASN A 1037 11.72 1.24 31.61
CA ASN A 1037 10.75 1.18 32.72
C ASN A 1037 10.41 -0.28 33.08
N VAL A 1038 10.37 -0.56 34.38
CA VAL A 1038 9.90 -1.82 34.96
C VAL A 1038 8.80 -1.50 35.96
N TYR A 1039 7.62 -2.08 35.75
CA TYR A 1039 6.47 -1.99 36.66
C TYR A 1039 6.40 -3.25 37.51
N TRP A 1040 6.11 -3.10 38.79
CA TRP A 1040 6.09 -4.21 39.75
C TRP A 1040 4.66 -4.47 40.22
N GLY A 1041 4.30 -5.76 40.29
CA GLY A 1041 3.00 -6.21 40.77
C GLY A 1041 3.15 -7.28 41.85
N ALA A 1042 2.29 -7.22 42.87
CA ALA A 1042 2.23 -8.19 43.97
C ALA A 1042 0.79 -8.30 44.48
N THR A 1043 0.41 -9.44 45.04
CA THR A 1043 -0.96 -9.70 45.52
C THR A 1043 -1.07 -9.62 47.04
N LEU A 1044 -0.09 -10.15 47.77
CA LEU A 1044 -0.07 -10.20 49.23
C LEU A 1044 0.99 -9.26 49.81
N CYS A 1045 2.16 -9.17 49.16
CA CYS A 1045 3.25 -8.28 49.51
C CYS A 1045 2.99 -6.86 48.99
N ARG A 1046 3.63 -5.87 49.62
CA ARG A 1046 3.65 -4.48 49.15
C ARG A 1046 5.00 -4.19 48.48
N VAL A 1047 4.99 -3.62 47.28
CA VAL A 1047 6.21 -3.30 46.51
C VAL A 1047 6.42 -1.79 46.41
N GLU A 1048 7.64 -1.32 46.68
CA GLU A 1048 8.01 0.09 46.57
C GLU A 1048 9.42 0.27 45.95
N PRO A 1049 9.56 1.13 44.91
CA PRO A 1049 8.50 1.83 44.17
C PRO A 1049 7.70 0.89 43.24
N GLN A 1050 6.46 1.24 42.89
CA GLN A 1050 5.65 0.47 41.92
C GLN A 1050 6.18 0.54 40.47
N LYS A 1051 7.00 1.55 40.18
CA LYS A 1051 7.71 1.75 38.91
C LYS A 1051 9.17 2.09 39.20
N SER A 1052 10.09 1.42 38.52
CA SER A 1052 11.53 1.72 38.54
C SER A 1052 12.10 1.79 37.13
N THR A 1053 13.27 2.40 36.96
CA THR A 1053 13.99 2.43 35.68
C THR A 1053 15.32 1.70 35.79
N THR A 1054 15.76 1.04 34.69
CA THR A 1054 17.06 0.39 34.66
C THR A 1054 18.20 1.41 34.65
N ASN A 1055 19.32 1.06 35.29
CA ASN A 1055 20.55 1.87 35.31
C ASN A 1055 21.45 1.57 34.09
N GLU A 1056 22.68 2.11 34.09
CA GLU A 1056 23.67 1.89 33.02
C GLU A 1056 24.11 0.42 32.83
N GLN A 1057 23.83 -0.44 33.81
CA GLN A 1057 24.09 -1.89 33.76
C GLN A 1057 22.83 -2.70 33.41
N GLY A 1058 21.72 -2.04 33.04
CA GLY A 1058 20.46 -2.69 32.73
C GLY A 1058 19.69 -3.21 33.93
N GLN A 1059 20.04 -2.78 35.15
CA GLN A 1059 19.45 -3.29 36.40
C GLN A 1059 18.41 -2.33 36.98
N ALA A 1060 17.25 -2.86 37.34
CA ALA A 1060 16.19 -2.17 38.08
C ALA A 1060 15.94 -2.88 39.42
N THR A 1061 15.80 -2.12 40.49
CA THR A 1061 15.63 -2.65 41.85
C THR A 1061 14.30 -2.22 42.47
N VAL A 1062 13.69 -3.12 43.25
CA VAL A 1062 12.49 -2.85 44.04
C VAL A 1062 12.65 -3.43 45.45
N THR A 1063 12.05 -2.76 46.42
CA THR A 1063 11.96 -3.26 47.80
C THR A 1063 10.60 -3.91 47.98
N VAL A 1064 10.59 -5.19 48.38
CA VAL A 1064 9.37 -5.94 48.68
C VAL A 1064 9.18 -6.02 50.19
N HIS A 1065 8.05 -5.53 50.67
CA HIS A 1065 7.65 -5.53 52.07
C HIS A 1065 6.72 -6.71 52.36
N ALA A 1066 6.87 -7.30 53.55
CA ALA A 1066 6.01 -8.38 54.01
C ALA A 1066 4.52 -7.96 54.07
N GLY A 1067 3.65 -8.84 53.60
CA GLY A 1067 2.19 -8.66 53.64
C GLY A 1067 1.57 -8.98 55.00
N HIS A 1068 0.29 -8.65 55.17
CA HIS A 1068 -0.44 -8.92 56.42
C HIS A 1068 -0.95 -10.37 56.55
N ALA A 1069 -1.04 -11.12 55.44
CA ALA A 1069 -1.55 -12.48 55.42
C ALA A 1069 -0.45 -13.49 55.06
N MET A 1070 -0.40 -14.62 55.78
CA MET A 1070 0.47 -15.75 55.44
C MET A 1070 0.04 -16.38 54.11
N GLY A 1071 1.00 -16.81 53.29
CA GLY A 1071 0.71 -17.38 51.98
C GLY A 1071 1.93 -17.37 51.05
N ARG A 1072 1.70 -17.68 49.77
CA ARG A 1072 2.70 -17.52 48.72
C ARG A 1072 2.27 -16.38 47.82
N ASP A 1073 3.17 -15.42 47.60
CA ASP A 1073 2.97 -14.35 46.65
C ASP A 1073 3.94 -14.48 45.48
N VAL A 1074 3.46 -14.19 44.28
CA VAL A 1074 4.29 -14.15 43.08
C VAL A 1074 4.48 -12.69 42.71
N ILE A 1075 5.68 -12.18 42.99
CA ILE A 1075 6.07 -10.84 42.56
C ILE A 1075 6.28 -10.89 41.05
N SER A 1076 5.54 -10.07 40.32
CA SER A 1076 5.62 -9.94 38.88
C SER A 1076 6.33 -8.65 38.49
N TYR A 1077 6.99 -8.69 37.34
CA TYR A 1077 7.51 -7.51 36.67
C TYR A 1077 6.84 -7.38 35.30
N ARG A 1078 6.69 -6.15 34.83
CA ARG A 1078 6.17 -5.85 33.49
C ARG A 1078 7.06 -4.80 32.85
N LEU A 1079 7.47 -5.03 31.61
CA LEU A 1079 8.14 -4.03 30.77
C LEU A 1079 7.09 -3.29 29.93
N ASP A 1080 7.44 -2.11 29.41
CA ASP A 1080 6.56 -1.36 28.50
C ASP A 1080 6.11 -2.25 27.31
N ALA A 1081 4.80 -2.19 26.98
CA ALA A 1081 4.13 -2.99 25.94
C ALA A 1081 4.11 -4.52 26.13
N ARG A 1082 4.55 -5.08 27.28
CA ARG A 1082 4.59 -6.54 27.53
C ARG A 1082 3.61 -6.97 28.62
N GLU A 1083 3.30 -8.26 28.65
CA GLU A 1083 2.51 -8.87 29.72
C GLU A 1083 3.31 -9.00 31.03
N PRO A 1084 2.64 -8.97 32.20
CA PRO A 1084 3.29 -9.27 33.47
C PRO A 1084 3.93 -10.67 33.47
N GLN A 1085 5.20 -10.73 33.85
CA GLN A 1085 5.96 -11.97 33.98
C GLN A 1085 6.36 -12.20 35.44
N PRO A 1086 6.44 -13.46 35.91
CA PRO A 1086 6.86 -13.74 37.28
C PRO A 1086 8.34 -13.39 37.47
N ALA A 1087 8.65 -12.55 38.45
CA ALA A 1087 10.03 -12.23 38.84
C ALA A 1087 10.55 -13.18 39.92
N ALA A 1088 9.79 -13.35 41.01
CA ALA A 1088 10.16 -14.17 42.15
C ALA A 1088 8.92 -14.61 42.93
N THR A 1089 8.98 -15.79 43.57
CA THR A 1089 7.95 -16.23 44.53
C THR A 1089 8.46 -16.02 45.95
N ILE A 1090 7.69 -15.28 46.76
CA ILE A 1090 7.98 -15.04 48.16
C ILE A 1090 6.98 -15.80 49.00
N THR A 1091 7.49 -16.57 49.97
CA THR A 1091 6.67 -17.27 50.96
C THR A 1091 6.57 -16.42 52.22
N LEU A 1092 5.36 -15.97 52.53
CA LEU A 1092 5.00 -15.27 53.76
C LEU A 1092 4.67 -16.30 54.84
N GLY A 1093 5.65 -16.57 55.69
CA GLY A 1093 5.58 -17.55 56.77
C GLY A 1093 5.37 -16.90 58.14
N ASN A 1094 5.45 -17.73 59.17
CA ASN A 1094 5.55 -17.32 60.57
C ASN A 1094 7.02 -17.28 60.99
N ASP A 1095 7.33 -16.69 62.15
CA ASP A 1095 8.67 -16.67 62.74
C ASP A 1095 8.82 -17.80 63.78
N PRO A 1096 9.54 -18.90 63.46
CA PRO A 1096 9.66 -20.03 64.38
C PRO A 1096 10.49 -19.75 65.63
N SER A 1097 11.30 -18.68 65.60
CA SER A 1097 12.16 -18.32 66.71
C SER A 1097 11.42 -17.54 67.81
N SER A 1098 10.22 -17.04 67.52
CA SER A 1098 9.41 -16.23 68.42
C SER A 1098 8.03 -16.80 68.72
N PHE A 1099 7.87 -18.12 68.59
CA PHE A 1099 6.63 -18.79 68.95
C PHE A 1099 6.29 -18.60 70.44
N GLU A 1100 5.05 -18.20 70.69
CA GLU A 1100 4.45 -18.05 72.01
C GLU A 1100 3.19 -18.92 72.09
N LEU A 1101 2.93 -19.46 73.28
CA LEU A 1101 1.73 -20.23 73.57
C LEU A 1101 0.78 -19.37 74.42
N ALA A 1102 -0.44 -19.18 73.94
CA ALA A 1102 -1.49 -18.41 74.60
C ALA A 1102 -2.77 -19.23 74.74
N ARG A 1103 -3.68 -18.78 75.62
CA ARG A 1103 -5.03 -19.37 75.74
C ARG A 1103 -6.00 -18.68 74.79
N PRO A 1104 -6.95 -19.40 74.16
CA PRO A 1104 -8.00 -18.78 73.35
C PRO A 1104 -8.82 -17.76 74.13
N GLN A 1105 -9.11 -16.62 73.50
CA GLN A 1105 -10.05 -15.64 74.05
C GLN A 1105 -11.44 -16.29 74.15
N GLY A 1106 -12.00 -16.32 75.37
CA GLY A 1106 -13.32 -16.90 75.64
C GLY A 1106 -13.31 -18.38 76.05
N ASP A 1107 -12.14 -19.01 76.19
CA ASP A 1107 -12.05 -20.39 76.70
C ASP A 1107 -12.43 -20.44 78.19
N PHE A 1108 -13.28 -21.41 78.57
CA PHE A 1108 -13.77 -21.52 79.95
C PHE A 1108 -12.64 -21.98 80.88
N ILE A 1109 -12.47 -21.31 82.02
CA ILE A 1109 -11.52 -21.73 83.05
C ILE A 1109 -12.15 -22.88 83.83
N ILE A 1110 -11.88 -24.11 83.40
CA ILE A 1110 -12.30 -25.33 84.07
C ILE A 1110 -11.40 -25.52 85.32
N GLN A 1111 -12.00 -25.59 86.51
CA GLN A 1111 -11.28 -25.83 87.78
C GLN A 1111 -11.76 -27.12 88.47
N GLU A 1112 -13.05 -27.43 88.37
CA GLU A 1112 -13.66 -28.64 88.92
C GLU A 1112 -14.63 -29.24 87.90
N GLU A 1113 -14.50 -30.55 87.63
CA GLU A 1113 -15.40 -31.29 86.72
C GLU A 1113 -15.78 -32.66 87.27
N LYS A 1114 -16.85 -33.25 86.76
CA LYS A 1114 -17.31 -34.58 87.22
C LYS A 1114 -16.46 -35.72 86.65
N VAL A 1115 -16.23 -36.75 87.46
CA VAL A 1115 -15.61 -38.01 87.01
C VAL A 1115 -16.37 -38.59 85.80
N GLY A 1116 -15.65 -38.89 84.71
CA GLY A 1116 -16.21 -39.40 83.45
C GLY A 1116 -16.65 -38.34 82.43
N VAL A 1117 -16.46 -37.04 82.71
CA VAL A 1117 -16.64 -35.95 81.71
C VAL A 1117 -15.32 -35.72 80.98
N ASP A 1118 -15.40 -35.51 79.66
CA ASP A 1118 -14.25 -35.16 78.83
C ASP A 1118 -13.89 -33.68 79.04
N VAL A 1119 -12.65 -33.41 79.47
CA VAL A 1119 -12.11 -32.06 79.62
C VAL A 1119 -11.18 -31.79 78.45
N THR A 1120 -11.50 -30.77 77.65
CA THR A 1120 -10.66 -30.31 76.54
C THR A 1120 -9.93 -29.04 76.94
N LEU A 1121 -8.60 -29.08 76.89
CA LEU A 1121 -7.76 -27.89 76.99
C LEU A 1121 -7.30 -27.46 75.60
N ARG A 1122 -7.37 -26.15 75.31
CA ARG A 1122 -6.91 -25.58 74.05
C ARG A 1122 -5.79 -24.58 74.30
N ALA A 1123 -4.78 -24.63 73.44
CA ALA A 1123 -3.72 -23.64 73.37
C ALA A 1123 -3.58 -23.15 71.94
N LEU A 1124 -3.33 -21.85 71.82
CA LEU A 1124 -2.99 -21.19 70.58
C LEU A 1124 -1.48 -21.02 70.51
N MET A 1125 -0.87 -21.34 69.38
CA MET A 1125 0.53 -21.06 69.12
C MET A 1125 0.63 -20.06 67.97
N TYR A 1126 1.19 -18.90 68.27
CA TYR A 1126 1.42 -17.81 67.33
C TYR A 1126 2.86 -17.33 67.46
N ASP A 1127 3.39 -16.67 66.44
CA ASP A 1127 4.63 -15.89 66.60
C ASP A 1127 4.36 -14.51 67.24
N ARG A 1128 5.41 -13.74 67.53
CA ARG A 1128 5.30 -12.37 68.07
C ARG A 1128 4.55 -11.39 67.14
N HIS A 1129 4.33 -11.76 65.88
CA HIS A 1129 3.63 -10.97 64.87
C HIS A 1129 2.15 -11.37 64.72
N GLY A 1130 1.69 -12.35 65.52
CA GLY A 1130 0.31 -12.84 65.52
C GLY A 1130 0.01 -13.86 64.42
N ASN A 1131 1.03 -14.44 63.79
CA ASN A 1131 0.86 -15.43 62.73
C ASN A 1131 0.75 -16.85 63.30
N PRO A 1132 -0.24 -17.66 62.88
CA PRO A 1132 -0.46 -18.99 63.44
C PRO A 1132 0.69 -19.96 63.13
N ALA A 1133 1.09 -20.73 64.14
CA ALA A 1133 2.09 -21.78 64.02
C ALA A 1133 1.42 -23.11 63.62
N ALA A 1134 1.21 -23.32 62.32
CA ALA A 1134 0.47 -24.47 61.80
C ALA A 1134 1.28 -25.79 61.78
N HIS A 1135 0.62 -26.91 62.11
CA HIS A 1135 1.14 -28.29 62.00
C HIS A 1135 2.36 -28.64 62.86
N GLU A 1136 2.59 -27.88 63.92
CA GLU A 1136 3.75 -27.99 64.78
C GLU A 1136 3.54 -28.97 65.91
N ALA A 1137 4.57 -29.77 66.21
CA ALA A 1137 4.48 -30.81 67.25
C ALA A 1137 4.55 -30.19 68.65
N VAL A 1138 3.60 -30.56 69.51
CA VAL A 1138 3.54 -30.15 70.92
C VAL A 1138 3.37 -31.38 71.82
N THR A 1139 3.78 -31.28 73.07
CA THR A 1139 3.59 -32.33 74.09
C THR A 1139 2.76 -31.78 75.23
N TRP A 1140 1.64 -32.43 75.54
CA TRP A 1140 0.80 -32.12 76.68
C TRP A 1140 1.19 -33.00 77.86
N ASN A 1141 1.74 -32.40 78.92
CA ASN A 1141 2.00 -33.05 80.19
C ASN A 1141 0.81 -32.86 81.12
N LEU A 1142 0.23 -33.95 81.60
CA LEU A 1142 -1.02 -33.97 82.36
C LEU A 1142 -0.84 -34.78 83.66
N ASP A 1143 0.22 -34.50 84.45
CA ASP A 1143 0.60 -35.30 85.63
C ASP A 1143 -0.60 -35.50 86.60
N PRO A 1144 -0.96 -36.75 86.99
CA PRO A 1144 -0.23 -38.02 86.77
C PRO A 1144 -0.65 -38.86 85.56
N LEU A 1145 -1.42 -38.30 84.63
CA LEU A 1145 -1.69 -38.94 83.34
C LEU A 1145 -0.43 -38.93 82.46
N LEU A 1146 -0.34 -39.91 81.57
CA LEU A 1146 0.75 -40.00 80.59
C LEU A 1146 0.74 -38.78 79.66
N PRO A 1147 1.92 -38.26 79.27
CA PRO A 1147 2.01 -37.18 78.29
C PRO A 1147 1.36 -37.55 76.95
N VAL A 1148 0.62 -36.61 76.37
CA VAL A 1148 -0.06 -36.79 75.08
C VAL A 1148 0.67 -35.96 74.01
N ALA A 1149 1.11 -36.60 72.94
CA ALA A 1149 1.64 -35.89 71.78
C ALA A 1149 0.50 -35.27 70.96
N GLY A 1150 0.62 -33.99 70.62
CA GLY A 1150 -0.34 -33.25 69.80
C GLY A 1150 0.34 -32.53 68.64
N LYS A 1151 -0.48 -31.99 67.73
CA LYS A 1151 -0.03 -31.06 66.68
C LYS A 1151 -0.98 -29.88 66.61
N THR A 1152 -0.48 -28.70 66.29
CA THR A 1152 -1.36 -27.58 65.98
C THR A 1152 -2.07 -27.77 64.63
N ASN A 1153 -3.29 -27.27 64.53
CA ASN A 1153 -4.06 -27.21 63.28
C ASN A 1153 -3.63 -25.99 62.43
N ALA A 1154 -4.32 -25.74 61.31
CA ALA A 1154 -4.01 -24.63 60.39
C ALA A 1154 -4.16 -23.23 61.01
N GLU A 1155 -4.92 -23.11 62.10
CA GLU A 1155 -5.13 -21.87 62.86
C GLU A 1155 -4.15 -21.75 64.05
N GLY A 1156 -3.15 -22.64 64.14
CA GLY A 1156 -2.20 -22.65 65.25
C GLY A 1156 -2.78 -23.20 66.56
N ILE A 1157 -3.99 -23.78 66.55
CA ILE A 1157 -4.65 -24.34 67.73
C ILE A 1157 -4.20 -25.78 67.95
N THR A 1158 -3.78 -26.10 69.18
CA THR A 1158 -3.61 -27.47 69.66
C THR A 1158 -4.58 -27.72 70.80
N GLU A 1159 -5.19 -28.89 70.82
CA GLU A 1159 -6.12 -29.28 71.87
C GLU A 1159 -5.81 -30.68 72.38
N VAL A 1160 -6.03 -30.89 73.68
CA VAL A 1160 -5.97 -32.21 74.30
C VAL A 1160 -7.26 -32.45 75.04
N THR A 1161 -7.87 -33.61 74.80
CA THR A 1161 -9.05 -34.04 75.54
C THR A 1161 -8.68 -35.24 76.38
N PHE A 1162 -8.97 -35.17 77.67
CA PHE A 1162 -8.71 -36.25 78.61
C PHE A 1162 -9.85 -36.34 79.62
N THR A 1163 -10.05 -37.53 80.17
CA THR A 1163 -11.06 -37.79 81.19
C THR A 1163 -10.44 -38.63 82.29
N SER A 1164 -10.94 -38.48 83.51
CA SER A 1164 -10.56 -39.33 84.64
C SER A 1164 -11.73 -40.19 85.09
N ALA A 1165 -11.50 -41.49 85.24
CA ALA A 1165 -12.47 -42.46 85.74
C ALA A 1165 -12.50 -42.55 87.29
N THR A 1166 -11.59 -41.83 87.96
CA THR A 1166 -11.48 -41.75 89.43
C THR A 1166 -11.26 -40.29 89.86
N PRO A 1167 -11.61 -39.89 91.09
CA PRO A 1167 -11.27 -38.56 91.59
C PRO A 1167 -9.76 -38.32 91.50
N LEU A 1168 -9.36 -37.33 90.71
CA LEU A 1168 -7.97 -37.06 90.38
C LEU A 1168 -7.78 -35.55 90.25
N GLU A 1169 -6.70 -35.04 90.82
CA GLU A 1169 -6.30 -33.64 90.67
C GLU A 1169 -5.11 -33.62 89.71
N ILE A 1170 -5.28 -32.95 88.56
CA ILE A 1170 -4.17 -32.68 87.64
C ILE A 1170 -3.55 -31.39 88.13
N GLU A 1171 -2.39 -31.49 88.78
CA GLU A 1171 -1.80 -30.39 89.53
C GLU A 1171 -1.34 -29.24 88.61
N GLU A 1172 -0.64 -29.56 87.52
CA GLU A 1172 -0.21 -28.56 86.53
C GLU A 1172 -0.28 -29.16 85.11
N PRO A 1173 -1.41 -29.04 84.40
CA PRO A 1173 -1.47 -29.39 82.99
C PRO A 1173 -0.61 -28.38 82.20
N ILE A 1174 0.37 -28.86 81.43
CA ILE A 1174 1.30 -27.99 80.71
C ILE A 1174 1.42 -28.46 79.26
N VAL A 1175 1.20 -27.56 78.30
CA VAL A 1175 1.57 -27.80 76.91
C VAL A 1175 2.98 -27.26 76.67
N ARG A 1176 3.83 -28.07 76.05
CA ARG A 1176 5.24 -27.76 75.79
C ARG A 1176 5.62 -27.96 74.33
N ARG A 1177 6.48 -27.08 73.83
CA ARG A 1177 7.25 -27.26 72.59
C ARG A 1177 8.68 -26.76 72.82
N GLY A 1178 9.65 -27.67 72.85
CA GLY A 1178 11.04 -27.32 73.14
C GLY A 1178 11.16 -26.65 74.51
N SER A 1179 11.59 -25.38 74.52
CA SER A 1179 11.74 -24.54 75.72
C SER A 1179 10.53 -23.65 76.05
N ILE A 1180 9.49 -23.65 75.21
CA ILE A 1180 8.29 -22.82 75.39
C ILE A 1180 7.21 -23.68 76.05
N ASP A 1181 6.63 -23.21 77.14
CA ASP A 1181 5.54 -23.90 77.83
C ASP A 1181 4.43 -22.96 78.29
N LEU A 1182 3.20 -23.50 78.33
CA LEU A 1182 2.03 -22.81 78.84
C LEU A 1182 1.36 -23.71 79.88
N GLY A 1183 1.37 -23.25 81.14
CA GLY A 1183 0.68 -23.90 82.24
C GLY A 1183 -0.81 -23.54 82.27
N PHE A 1184 -1.63 -24.54 82.54
CA PHE A 1184 -3.05 -24.43 82.83
C PHE A 1184 -3.26 -24.46 84.35
N ARG A 1185 -4.44 -24.02 84.82
CA ARG A 1185 -4.75 -24.13 86.26
C ARG A 1185 -4.98 -25.61 86.62
N PRO A 1186 -4.80 -25.99 87.90
CA PRO A 1186 -5.12 -27.33 88.34
C PRO A 1186 -6.57 -27.68 88.03
N ILE A 1187 -6.82 -28.89 87.54
CA ILE A 1187 -8.16 -29.39 87.24
C ILE A 1187 -8.47 -30.55 88.17
N LYS A 1188 -9.56 -30.44 88.93
CA LYS A 1188 -9.98 -31.47 89.87
C LYS A 1188 -11.20 -32.22 89.37
N PHE A 1189 -11.06 -33.53 89.16
CA PHE A 1189 -12.20 -34.41 88.91
C PHE A 1189 -12.84 -34.80 90.24
N VAL A 1190 -14.06 -34.34 90.49
CA VAL A 1190 -14.89 -34.61 91.67
C VAL A 1190 -16.03 -35.58 91.34
N PRO A 1191 -16.53 -36.37 92.31
CA PRO A 1191 -17.54 -37.41 92.06
C PRO A 1191 -18.85 -36.95 91.41
#